data_AF-A0A8T5KMQ1-F1
#
_entry.id   AF-A0A8T5KMQ1-F1
#
_cell.length_a   1.000
_cell.length_b   1.000
_cell.length_c   1.000
_cell.angle_alpha   90.00
_cell.angle_beta   90.00
_cell.angle_gamma   90.00
#
_symmetry.space_group_name_H-M   'P 1'
#
loop_
_entity.id
_entity.type
_entity.pdbx_description
1 polymer ?
#
loop_
_entity_poly.entity_id
_entity_poly.type
_entity_poly.pdbx_seq_one_letter_code
_entity_poly.pdbx_strand_id
1 'polypeptide(L)'
;MEGYGKTGKDTKCPVMHGSMTNTEYGMANRDWWPKQIDLSILHQHDKKSNPMGEDFNYRKEFEKLDYAALKKDLHDLMTDSQDWWPADYGHYGGFFIRMTWHAAGTYRTGDGRGGGGTGAQRFAPLNSWPDNGNLDKARRLLWPIKKKYGNSISWADLLILTGNIAIESMGGPVFGFGGGRADIWHPEQDIYWGAEDEWLGDNRYGDTRQDLQNPLAAVQMGLIYVNPQGPNANPDPLLSAQDIRETFSRMAMNDEETVALTAGGHTFGKAHGASLEDHKGPEPEGAGLEEQGFGWTSDYGSGVGSDTITSGIEGAWTPNPTQWDNAYFGMLFKYEDSWVLEKSPAGAHQWTPENPDQEDMAPDAEDSSKKVPTMMTTADMAMIRDPEYRKISKMFYENPDKFADAFSRAWFKLLHRDMGPKVRYLGPDVPSEELIWQDPVTAGSTSYDVNAVKEAIKGSGLSVTQMVETAWASASTFRGSDMRGGANGARIRLSPQKDWEANKPEQLSSVLSTLSGISETHGASLADVIVLAGNVGVEMASGMEVVFHPGRGDATEEQTDGASFSVMEPLADGFRNFLKTNYAVTPEEMMLDKAQLLGLTAPEMTALVGGLRTLGVSSDDRGLFSSDNSNLSNDFFPTLLDMSVKWKPTGSNSYDGIDRTSGEVLRRASRTDLVFGSNSQLRAIAEVYAQDDNAEKFKSDFISVWTKVMNADRFDLA
;
A
#
# COMPACT_ATOMS: atom_id res chain seq x y z
N MET A 1 21.76 15.30 -16.16
CA MET A 1 23.09 14.64 -16.22
C MET A 1 24.18 15.66 -16.56
N GLU A 2 24.78 16.28 -15.54
CA GLU A 2 26.19 16.72 -15.52
C GLU A 2 26.46 17.26 -14.12
N GLY A 3 27.38 16.64 -13.37
CA GLY A 3 27.85 17.18 -12.09
C GLY A 3 27.93 16.19 -10.93
N TYR A 4 28.68 15.09 -11.07
CA TYR A 4 29.28 14.43 -9.90
C TYR A 4 30.80 14.38 -10.08
N GLY A 5 31.48 14.85 -9.04
CA GLY A 5 32.92 15.10 -9.01
C GLY A 5 33.75 13.85 -9.32
N LYS A 6 34.63 13.97 -10.31
CA LYS A 6 35.72 13.03 -10.52
C LYS A 6 36.85 13.34 -9.54
N THR A 7 36.88 12.65 -8.41
CA THR A 7 38.11 12.48 -7.60
C THR A 7 38.59 11.04 -7.73
N GLY A 8 39.88 10.87 -8.02
CA GLY A 8 40.54 9.57 -8.16
C GLY A 8 40.53 8.98 -9.59
N LYS A 9 41.50 9.40 -10.43
CA LYS A 9 41.90 8.60 -11.61
C LYS A 9 42.72 7.40 -11.14
N ASP A 10 42.07 6.43 -10.51
CA ASP A 10 42.61 5.09 -10.54
C ASP A 10 42.52 4.59 -11.97
N THR A 11 43.63 4.06 -12.48
CA THR A 11 43.72 3.48 -13.81
C THR A 11 42.91 2.18 -13.80
N LYS A 12 41.58 2.31 -13.97
CA LYS A 12 40.67 1.16 -14.06
C LYS A 12 41.05 0.36 -15.30
N CYS A 13 41.13 -0.97 -15.15
CA CYS A 13 41.30 -1.88 -16.28
C CYS A 13 40.19 -1.61 -17.31
N PRO A 14 40.52 -1.38 -18.60
CA PRO A 14 39.51 -1.07 -19.62
C PRO A 14 38.66 -2.30 -20.01
N VAL A 15 39.01 -3.48 -19.50
CA VAL A 15 38.24 -4.71 -19.67
C VAL A 15 37.20 -4.76 -18.57
N MET A 16 35.93 -4.76 -18.98
CA MET A 16 34.81 -5.04 -18.10
C MET A 16 34.93 -6.49 -17.59
N HIS A 17 35.28 -6.65 -16.33
CA HIS A 17 35.24 -7.93 -15.62
C HIS A 17 33.98 -7.96 -14.74
N GLY A 18 33.06 -8.89 -15.00
CA GLY A 18 31.77 -9.01 -14.28
C GLY A 18 30.63 -9.43 -15.22
N SER A 19 29.57 -10.02 -14.66
CA SER A 19 28.29 -10.23 -15.36
C SER A 19 27.46 -8.93 -15.29
N MET A 20 26.13 -8.98 -15.44
CA MET A 20 25.21 -7.88 -15.11
C MET A 20 25.13 -7.63 -13.58
N THR A 21 26.29 -7.45 -12.95
CA THR A 21 26.45 -7.19 -11.50
C THR A 21 26.72 -5.71 -11.21
N ASN A 22 26.84 -4.88 -12.24
CA ASN A 22 26.94 -3.43 -12.14
C ASN A 22 25.99 -2.82 -13.19
N THR A 23 25.05 -1.98 -12.74
CA THR A 23 24.02 -1.32 -13.57
C THR A 23 24.53 -0.08 -14.31
N GLU A 24 25.70 0.46 -13.96
CA GLU A 24 26.29 1.65 -14.59
C GLU A 24 26.77 1.40 -16.03
N TYR A 25 27.17 0.16 -16.34
CA TYR A 25 27.88 -0.16 -17.59
C TYR A 25 27.20 -1.22 -18.47
N GLY A 26 26.07 -1.80 -18.03
CA GLY A 26 25.36 -2.86 -18.75
C GLY A 26 23.94 -2.45 -19.12
N MET A 27 23.54 -2.67 -20.38
CA MET A 27 22.16 -2.45 -20.83
C MET A 27 21.28 -3.65 -20.47
N ALA A 28 20.13 -3.40 -19.84
CA ALA A 28 19.09 -4.39 -19.56
C ALA A 28 18.00 -4.39 -20.66
N ASN A 29 17.13 -5.40 -20.66
CA ASN A 29 16.04 -5.49 -21.65
C ASN A 29 15.12 -4.26 -21.64
N ARG A 30 14.86 -3.67 -20.45
CA ARG A 30 14.05 -2.46 -20.32
C ARG A 30 14.63 -1.27 -21.07
N ASP A 31 15.96 -1.20 -21.21
CA ASP A 31 16.64 -0.09 -21.88
C ASP A 31 16.51 -0.20 -23.41
N TRP A 32 16.49 -1.43 -23.94
CA TRP A 32 16.26 -1.70 -25.36
C TRP A 32 14.77 -1.62 -25.73
N TRP A 33 13.89 -2.10 -24.86
CA TRP A 33 12.45 -2.20 -25.08
C TRP A 33 11.66 -1.64 -23.90
N PRO A 34 11.64 -0.31 -23.72
CA PRO A 34 11.01 0.34 -22.56
C PRO A 34 9.48 0.20 -22.50
N LYS A 35 8.85 -0.27 -23.59
CA LYS A 35 7.41 -0.55 -23.67
C LYS A 35 7.08 -2.03 -23.52
N GLN A 36 8.07 -2.87 -23.18
CA GLN A 36 7.83 -4.27 -22.90
C GLN A 36 7.16 -4.41 -21.54
N ILE A 37 6.06 -5.17 -21.47
CA ILE A 37 5.40 -5.51 -20.20
C ILE A 37 6.39 -6.19 -19.25
N ASP A 38 6.47 -5.68 -18.01
CA ASP A 38 7.46 -6.10 -17.02
C ASP A 38 6.88 -7.10 -16.00
N LEU A 39 7.16 -8.38 -16.22
CA LEU A 39 6.72 -9.45 -15.32
C LEU A 39 7.52 -9.53 -14.01
N SER A 40 8.56 -8.71 -13.82
CA SER A 40 9.38 -8.71 -12.60
C SER A 40 8.54 -8.51 -11.35
N ILE A 41 7.47 -7.73 -11.44
CA ILE A 41 6.57 -7.46 -10.31
C ILE A 41 5.85 -8.71 -9.78
N LEU A 42 5.70 -9.77 -10.60
CA LEU A 42 5.11 -11.06 -10.21
C LEU A 42 6.14 -12.06 -9.67
N HIS A 43 7.44 -11.70 -9.66
CA HIS A 43 8.53 -12.53 -9.18
C HIS A 43 9.09 -12.06 -7.83
N GLN A 44 8.43 -11.06 -7.23
CA GLN A 44 8.84 -10.47 -5.96
C GLN A 44 8.52 -11.38 -4.79
N HIS A 45 9.34 -11.26 -3.75
CA HIS A 45 9.16 -11.87 -2.43
C HIS A 45 8.96 -13.39 -2.48
N ASP A 46 9.56 -14.02 -3.49
CA ASP A 46 9.57 -15.47 -3.63
C ASP A 46 10.61 -16.13 -2.69
N LYS A 47 10.64 -17.46 -2.73
CA LYS A 47 11.56 -18.29 -1.94
C LYS A 47 13.05 -18.00 -2.16
N LYS A 48 13.47 -17.41 -3.28
CA LYS A 48 14.89 -17.15 -3.57
C LYS A 48 15.38 -15.92 -2.82
N SER A 49 14.51 -14.95 -2.61
CA SER A 49 14.84 -13.71 -1.89
C SER A 49 14.69 -13.83 -0.37
N ASN A 50 13.87 -14.77 0.10
CA ASN A 50 13.50 -14.89 1.50
C ASN A 50 14.46 -15.82 2.28
N PRO A 51 15.14 -15.34 3.34
CA PRO A 51 16.06 -16.13 4.15
C PRO A 51 15.39 -17.01 5.22
N MET A 52 14.08 -16.88 5.47
CA MET A 52 13.40 -17.51 6.61
C MET A 52 13.03 -18.99 6.40
N GLY A 53 13.08 -19.48 5.14
CA GLY A 53 12.63 -20.82 4.76
C GLY A 53 11.12 -20.89 4.50
N GLU A 54 10.69 -21.86 3.68
CA GLU A 54 9.29 -21.99 3.22
C GLU A 54 8.30 -22.32 4.37
N ASP A 55 8.77 -22.97 5.44
CA ASP A 55 7.95 -23.37 6.59
C ASP A 55 7.81 -22.29 7.68
N PHE A 56 8.44 -21.12 7.51
CA PHE A 56 8.39 -20.05 8.50
C PHE A 56 6.99 -19.42 8.58
N ASN A 57 6.44 -19.35 9.80
CA ASN A 57 5.15 -18.70 10.06
C ASN A 57 5.33 -17.60 11.11
N TYR A 58 5.26 -16.35 10.66
CA TYR A 58 5.48 -15.19 11.53
C TYR A 58 4.46 -15.10 12.67
N ARG A 59 3.18 -15.39 12.42
CA ARG A 59 2.13 -15.39 13.45
C ARG A 59 2.50 -16.29 14.62
N LYS A 60 2.93 -17.52 14.33
CA LYS A 60 3.38 -18.49 15.36
C LYS A 60 4.63 -18.04 16.11
N GLU A 61 5.55 -17.33 15.46
CA GLU A 61 6.73 -16.78 16.14
C GLU A 61 6.41 -15.56 17.00
N PHE A 62 5.50 -14.70 16.55
CA PHE A 62 5.02 -13.54 17.31
C PHE A 62 4.29 -13.97 18.58
N GLU A 63 3.50 -15.04 18.54
CA GLU A 63 2.82 -15.59 19.74
C GLU A 63 3.79 -16.04 20.85
N LYS A 64 5.06 -16.32 20.51
CA LYS A 64 6.11 -16.68 21.49
C LYS A 64 6.80 -15.46 22.11
N LEU A 65 6.53 -14.26 21.59
CA LEU A 65 7.17 -13.02 22.01
C LEU A 65 6.82 -12.70 23.47
N ASP A 66 7.84 -12.41 24.29
CA ASP A 66 7.62 -11.72 25.57
C ASP A 66 7.29 -10.25 25.29
N TYR A 67 6.02 -10.00 25.00
CA TYR A 67 5.53 -8.70 24.58
C TYR A 67 5.70 -7.63 25.67
N ALA A 68 5.56 -8.02 26.95
CA ALA A 68 5.75 -7.11 28.08
C ALA A 68 7.22 -6.69 28.22
N ALA A 69 8.16 -7.63 28.07
CA ALA A 69 9.59 -7.32 28.06
C ALA A 69 9.97 -6.43 26.86
N LEU A 70 9.39 -6.68 25.67
CA LEU A 70 9.60 -5.84 24.50
C LEU A 70 9.15 -4.39 24.75
N LYS A 71 7.92 -4.18 25.25
CA LYS A 71 7.44 -2.82 25.59
C LYS A 71 8.34 -2.15 26.61
N LYS A 72 8.79 -2.89 27.64
CA LYS A 72 9.71 -2.35 28.64
C LYS A 72 11.03 -1.89 28.02
N ASP A 73 11.66 -2.71 27.19
CA ASP A 73 12.93 -2.31 26.57
C ASP A 73 12.75 -1.12 25.63
N LEU A 74 11.61 -1.01 24.93
CA LEU A 74 11.30 0.15 24.10
C LEU A 74 11.11 1.41 24.95
N HIS A 75 10.44 1.32 26.10
CA HIS A 75 10.36 2.44 27.06
C HIS A 75 11.73 2.85 27.58
N ASP A 76 12.59 1.89 27.96
CA ASP A 76 13.94 2.17 28.42
C ASP A 76 14.76 2.89 27.31
N LEU A 77 14.65 2.41 26.05
CA LEU A 77 15.33 2.98 24.89
C LEU A 77 14.96 4.45 24.65
N MET A 78 13.75 4.89 24.99
CA MET A 78 13.32 6.29 24.77
C MET A 78 14.27 7.31 25.40
N THR A 79 14.95 6.95 26.50
CA THR A 79 15.85 7.84 27.23
C THR A 79 17.30 7.35 27.29
N ASP A 80 17.62 6.26 26.58
CA ASP A 80 18.98 5.70 26.49
C ASP A 80 19.76 6.37 25.34
N SER A 81 20.10 7.65 25.52
CA SER A 81 20.79 8.47 24.52
C SER A 81 22.14 7.86 24.11
N GLN A 82 22.41 7.85 22.80
CA GLN A 82 23.63 7.32 22.20
C GLN A 82 24.51 8.45 21.66
N ASP A 83 25.81 8.42 21.95
CA ASP A 83 26.75 9.47 21.54
C ASP A 83 26.81 9.71 20.02
N TRP A 84 26.58 8.67 19.22
CA TRP A 84 26.61 8.76 17.76
C TRP A 84 25.33 9.38 17.16
N TRP A 85 24.27 9.53 17.96
CA TRP A 85 23.06 10.25 17.60
C TRP A 85 22.31 10.69 18.88
N PRO A 86 22.75 11.77 19.55
CA PRO A 86 22.19 12.17 20.84
C PRO A 86 20.68 12.43 20.76
N ALA A 87 19.95 12.03 21.80
CA ALA A 87 18.51 12.25 21.89
C ALA A 87 18.22 13.73 22.20
N ASP A 88 17.45 14.38 21.33
CA ASP A 88 16.91 15.71 21.61
C ASP A 88 16.15 15.68 22.95
N TYR A 89 16.39 16.65 23.82
CA TYR A 89 15.76 16.77 25.13
C TYR A 89 15.99 15.55 26.04
N GLY A 90 16.99 14.71 25.73
CA GLY A 90 17.23 13.43 26.39
C GLY A 90 16.16 12.37 26.09
N HIS A 91 15.35 12.53 25.03
CA HIS A 91 14.24 11.64 24.72
C HIS A 91 14.03 11.42 23.20
N TYR A 92 14.15 10.19 22.71
CA TYR A 92 13.96 9.86 21.28
C TYR A 92 12.50 9.83 20.80
N GLY A 93 11.54 10.06 21.68
CA GLY A 93 10.10 9.91 21.40
C GLY A 93 9.62 10.60 20.12
N GLY A 94 9.86 11.91 19.96
CA GLY A 94 9.47 12.63 18.74
C GLY A 94 10.12 12.05 17.47
N PHE A 95 11.37 11.59 17.55
CA PHE A 95 12.09 10.98 16.44
C PHE A 95 11.49 9.63 16.02
N PHE A 96 11.08 8.81 16.99
CA PHE A 96 10.40 7.55 16.72
C PHE A 96 8.96 7.72 16.27
N ILE A 97 8.23 8.72 16.77
CA ILE A 97 6.90 9.08 16.24
C ILE A 97 7.01 9.42 14.76
N ARG A 98 7.97 10.26 14.37
CA ARG A 98 8.23 10.57 12.96
C ARG A 98 8.57 9.31 12.16
N MET A 99 9.48 8.45 12.65
CA MET A 99 9.83 7.21 11.95
C MET A 99 8.61 6.34 11.67
N THR A 100 7.75 6.16 12.67
CA THR A 100 6.50 5.39 12.59
C THR A 100 5.49 6.05 11.66
N TRP A 101 5.28 7.37 11.78
CA TRP A 101 4.45 8.17 10.88
C TRP A 101 4.87 7.98 9.42
N HIS A 102 6.15 8.12 9.11
CA HIS A 102 6.68 7.98 7.75
C HIS A 102 6.61 6.54 7.24
N ALA A 103 6.72 5.54 8.12
CA ALA A 103 6.58 4.14 7.74
C ALA A 103 5.15 3.84 7.29
N ALA A 104 4.15 4.30 8.05
CA ALA A 104 2.73 4.12 7.71
C ALA A 104 2.21 5.11 6.65
N GLY A 105 2.86 6.27 6.54
CA GLY A 105 2.39 7.45 5.82
C GLY A 105 2.50 7.38 4.30
N THR A 106 3.03 6.30 3.71
CA THR A 106 3.15 6.18 2.24
C THR A 106 1.94 5.54 1.56
N TYR A 107 0.97 5.03 2.35
CA TYR A 107 -0.20 4.30 1.88
C TYR A 107 -1.11 5.14 0.98
N ARG A 108 -1.68 4.54 -0.07
CA ARG A 108 -2.73 5.19 -0.90
C ARG A 108 -3.95 4.30 -1.08
N THR A 109 -5.13 4.91 -1.04
CA THR A 109 -6.41 4.20 -1.20
C THR A 109 -6.62 3.62 -2.59
N GLY A 110 -6.07 4.27 -3.63
CA GLY A 110 -6.28 3.90 -5.03
C GLY A 110 -5.82 2.48 -5.36
N ASP A 111 -4.66 2.07 -4.89
CA ASP A 111 -4.08 0.73 -5.12
C ASP A 111 -3.78 -0.04 -3.82
N GLY A 112 -3.97 0.59 -2.65
CA GLY A 112 -3.68 0.01 -1.34
C GLY A 112 -2.18 -0.15 -1.06
N ARG A 113 -1.30 0.35 -1.94
CA ARG A 113 0.16 0.21 -1.83
C ARG A 113 0.77 1.27 -0.92
N GLY A 114 2.01 1.02 -0.50
CA GLY A 114 2.67 1.77 0.57
C GLY A 114 2.11 1.37 1.94
N GLY A 115 2.46 2.13 2.97
CA GLY A 115 2.10 1.82 4.35
C GLY A 115 3.17 1.07 5.12
N GLY A 116 2.83 0.70 6.35
CA GLY A 116 3.73 0.08 7.33
C GLY A 116 3.78 -1.44 7.28
N GLY A 117 2.92 -2.06 6.45
CA GLY A 117 2.61 -3.50 6.45
C GLY A 117 3.75 -4.44 6.14
N THR A 118 4.84 -3.95 5.53
CA THR A 118 5.96 -4.77 5.03
C THR A 118 7.33 -4.38 5.59
N GLY A 119 7.41 -3.24 6.29
CA GLY A 119 8.69 -2.68 6.76
C GLY A 119 9.54 -2.09 5.62
N ALA A 120 8.92 -1.72 4.50
CA ALA A 120 9.58 -1.24 3.28
C ALA A 120 10.46 0.02 3.48
N GLN A 121 10.25 0.81 4.54
CA GLN A 121 11.11 1.96 4.87
C GLN A 121 12.60 1.58 5.06
N ARG A 122 12.91 0.29 5.24
CA ARG A 122 14.28 -0.23 5.32
C ARG A 122 14.99 -0.34 3.97
N PHE A 123 14.25 -0.26 2.86
CA PHE A 123 14.73 -0.51 1.51
C PHE A 123 14.57 0.71 0.61
N ALA A 124 15.32 0.74 -0.48
CA ALA A 124 15.13 1.72 -1.54
C ALA A 124 13.71 1.62 -2.15
N PRO A 125 13.14 2.73 -2.66
CA PRO A 125 13.66 4.08 -2.58
C PRO A 125 13.38 4.74 -1.21
N LEU A 126 12.49 4.17 -0.39
CA LEU A 126 12.00 4.80 0.84
C LEU A 126 13.09 5.08 1.87
N ASN A 127 14.10 4.21 1.98
CA ASN A 127 15.21 4.41 2.91
C ASN A 127 16.04 5.68 2.61
N SER A 128 15.87 6.27 1.43
CA SER A 128 16.67 7.36 0.86
C SER A 128 15.83 8.52 0.31
N TRP A 129 14.51 8.49 0.49
CA TRP A 129 13.68 9.66 0.20
C TRP A 129 14.12 10.87 1.04
N PRO A 130 14.15 12.09 0.48
CA PRO A 130 14.52 13.30 1.23
C PRO A 130 13.72 13.46 2.53
N ASP A 131 12.42 13.18 2.50
CA ASP A 131 11.54 13.31 3.67
C ASP A 131 11.82 12.23 4.74
N ASN A 132 12.53 11.16 4.39
CA ASN A 132 13.01 10.14 5.33
C ASN A 132 14.43 10.43 5.86
N GLY A 133 14.94 11.64 5.63
CA GLY A 133 16.23 12.11 6.13
C GLY A 133 16.44 11.76 7.60
N ASN A 134 17.61 11.20 7.90
CA ASN A 134 18.04 10.71 9.21
C ASN A 134 17.21 9.55 9.83
N LEU A 135 16.13 9.07 9.20
CA LEU A 135 15.39 7.91 9.75
C LEU A 135 16.18 6.60 9.68
N ASP A 136 17.26 6.54 8.91
CA ASP A 136 18.27 5.48 9.00
C ASP A 136 18.89 5.39 10.41
N LYS A 137 19.05 6.52 11.11
CA LYS A 137 19.53 6.57 12.50
C LYS A 137 18.47 6.05 13.47
N ALA A 138 17.21 6.46 13.29
CA ALA A 138 16.08 5.95 14.08
C ALA A 138 15.96 4.42 13.98
N ARG A 139 16.01 3.87 12.77
CA ARG A 139 15.99 2.41 12.56
C ARG A 139 17.20 1.72 13.18
N ARG A 140 18.38 2.36 13.18
CA ARG A 140 19.57 1.77 13.80
C ARG A 140 19.50 1.74 15.33
N LEU A 141 18.89 2.74 15.98
CA LEU A 141 18.63 2.72 17.43
C LEU A 141 17.80 1.50 17.86
N LEU A 142 16.92 1.01 16.98
CA LEU A 142 16.09 -0.17 17.22
C LEU A 142 16.79 -1.52 16.95
N TRP A 143 17.97 -1.52 16.33
CA TRP A 143 18.68 -2.77 16.01
C TRP A 143 18.97 -3.65 17.22
N PRO A 144 19.43 -3.14 18.38
CA PRO A 144 19.63 -3.96 19.58
C PRO A 144 18.35 -4.68 20.03
N ILE A 145 17.18 -4.02 19.91
CA ILE A 145 15.87 -4.60 20.23
C ILE A 145 15.54 -5.70 19.22
N LYS A 146 15.62 -5.42 17.91
CA LYS A 146 15.37 -6.43 16.87
C LYS A 146 16.28 -7.65 17.03
N LYS A 147 17.56 -7.42 17.35
CA LYS A 147 18.54 -8.47 17.60
C LYS A 147 18.18 -9.33 18.81
N LYS A 148 17.69 -8.71 19.90
CA LYS A 148 17.30 -9.42 21.14
C LYS A 148 16.09 -10.33 20.92
N TYR A 149 15.07 -9.86 20.21
CA TYR A 149 13.80 -10.59 20.03
C TYR A 149 13.73 -11.43 18.74
N GLY A 150 14.69 -11.26 17.82
CA GLY A 150 14.87 -12.13 16.68
C GLY A 150 13.62 -12.25 15.82
N ASN A 151 13.21 -13.48 15.52
CA ASN A 151 12.11 -13.77 14.59
C ASN A 151 10.72 -13.52 15.18
N SER A 152 10.60 -13.38 16.50
CA SER A 152 9.34 -13.15 17.20
C SER A 152 8.81 -11.72 17.06
N ILE A 153 9.60 -10.80 16.49
CA ILE A 153 9.14 -9.47 16.09
C ILE A 153 9.77 -9.11 14.74
N SER A 154 8.94 -8.81 13.75
CA SER A 154 9.40 -8.30 12.46
C SER A 154 9.88 -6.85 12.59
N TRP A 155 10.68 -6.38 11.63
CA TRP A 155 10.94 -4.96 11.53
C TRP A 155 9.66 -4.18 11.25
N ALA A 156 8.77 -4.70 10.38
CA ALA A 156 7.49 -4.05 10.11
C ALA A 156 6.69 -3.74 11.39
N ASP A 157 6.49 -4.72 12.27
CA ASP A 157 5.80 -4.48 13.55
C ASP A 157 6.64 -3.62 14.51
N LEU A 158 7.96 -3.81 14.58
CA LEU A 158 8.83 -3.03 15.46
C LEU A 158 8.83 -1.53 15.12
N LEU A 159 8.89 -1.20 13.82
CA LEU A 159 8.84 0.19 13.35
C LEU A 159 7.52 0.86 13.71
N ILE A 160 6.42 0.12 13.71
CA ILE A 160 5.09 0.65 14.01
C ILE A 160 4.84 0.73 15.53
N LEU A 161 5.21 -0.32 16.27
CA LEU A 161 5.05 -0.36 17.73
C LEU A 161 5.85 0.77 18.41
N THR A 162 7.05 1.06 17.94
CA THR A 162 7.96 2.02 18.59
C THR A 162 7.34 3.42 18.73
N GLY A 163 6.68 3.94 17.69
CA GLY A 163 6.00 5.25 17.76
C GLY A 163 4.82 5.24 18.74
N ASN A 164 4.12 4.11 18.87
CA ASN A 164 3.06 3.94 19.87
C ASN A 164 3.63 4.01 21.30
N ILE A 165 4.75 3.32 21.56
CA ILE A 165 5.47 3.38 22.85
C ILE A 165 6.01 4.78 23.13
N ALA A 166 6.50 5.47 22.09
CA ALA A 166 6.98 6.84 22.22
C ALA A 166 5.86 7.79 22.70
N ILE A 167 4.67 7.72 22.10
CA ILE A 167 3.50 8.51 22.54
C ILE A 167 3.13 8.16 23.98
N GLU A 168 2.99 6.87 24.31
CA GLU A 168 2.69 6.40 25.68
C GLU A 168 3.72 6.95 26.69
N SER A 169 5.01 6.89 26.37
CA SER A 169 6.11 7.31 27.27
C SER A 169 6.11 8.81 27.59
N MET A 170 5.59 9.64 26.68
CA MET A 170 5.47 11.08 26.84
C MET A 170 4.10 11.51 27.38
N GLY A 171 3.28 10.55 27.83
CA GLY A 171 1.96 10.77 28.42
C GLY A 171 0.83 10.99 27.42
N GLY A 172 1.06 10.72 26.14
CA GLY A 172 0.05 10.86 25.09
C GLY A 172 -0.92 9.68 25.00
N PRO A 173 -2.09 9.88 24.38
CA PRO A 173 -3.12 8.87 24.28
C PRO A 173 -2.84 7.90 23.11
N VAL A 174 -3.04 6.62 23.35
CA VAL A 174 -3.03 5.57 22.31
C VAL A 174 -4.27 4.71 22.43
N PHE A 175 -4.81 4.29 21.29
CA PHE A 175 -6.03 3.48 21.25
C PHE A 175 -5.74 1.97 21.45
N GLY A 176 -4.55 1.52 21.01
CA GLY A 176 -4.06 0.15 21.14
C GLY A 176 -3.04 -0.18 20.05
N PHE A 177 -2.69 -1.45 19.91
CA PHE A 177 -1.76 -1.94 18.89
C PHE A 177 -2.06 -3.39 18.48
N GLY A 178 -1.94 -3.68 17.19
CA GLY A 178 -1.95 -5.04 16.64
C GLY A 178 -0.69 -5.32 15.82
N GLY A 179 0.03 -6.39 16.18
CA GLY A 179 1.09 -6.97 15.36
C GLY A 179 0.56 -7.91 14.28
N GLY A 180 1.45 -8.52 13.50
CA GLY A 180 1.11 -9.47 12.43
C GLY A 180 1.68 -9.13 11.05
N ARG A 181 2.51 -8.07 10.96
CA ARG A 181 3.15 -7.64 9.71
C ARG A 181 4.42 -8.48 9.46
N ALA A 182 4.44 -9.29 8.40
CA ALA A 182 5.65 -10.03 8.03
C ALA A 182 6.65 -9.13 7.30
N ASP A 183 7.95 -9.37 7.50
CA ASP A 183 9.00 -8.64 6.78
C ASP A 183 9.15 -9.09 5.32
N ILE A 184 9.48 -8.13 4.45
CA ILE A 184 10.02 -8.38 3.11
C ILE A 184 11.56 -8.32 3.09
N TRP A 185 12.15 -8.80 1.99
CA TRP A 185 13.59 -9.04 1.85
C TRP A 185 14.26 -8.34 0.65
N HIS A 186 13.48 -7.61 -0.13
CA HIS A 186 13.98 -6.69 -1.16
C HIS A 186 12.94 -5.57 -1.38
N PRO A 187 13.28 -4.47 -2.07
CA PRO A 187 12.33 -3.41 -2.43
C PRO A 187 11.09 -3.91 -3.17
N GLU A 188 9.94 -3.29 -2.89
CA GLU A 188 8.74 -3.42 -3.72
C GLU A 188 8.95 -2.65 -5.04
N GLN A 189 8.77 -3.35 -6.16
CA GLN A 189 8.95 -2.86 -7.54
C GLN A 189 7.61 -2.58 -8.24
N ASP A 190 6.50 -2.91 -7.58
CA ASP A 190 5.13 -2.76 -8.08
C ASP A 190 4.49 -1.40 -7.74
N ILE A 191 5.20 -0.52 -7.04
CA ILE A 191 4.65 0.77 -6.61
C ILE A 191 5.02 1.88 -7.61
N TYR A 192 4.00 2.51 -8.18
CA TYR A 192 4.16 3.73 -8.97
C TYR A 192 4.19 4.98 -8.06
N TRP A 193 5.40 5.40 -7.69
CA TRP A 193 5.63 6.60 -6.86
C TRP A 193 5.51 7.93 -7.63
N GLY A 194 5.53 7.88 -8.95
CA GLY A 194 5.53 9.04 -9.84
C GLY A 194 6.45 8.82 -11.05
N ALA A 195 6.38 9.71 -12.04
CA ALA A 195 7.18 9.63 -13.27
C ALA A 195 8.39 10.59 -13.27
N GLU A 196 8.59 11.33 -12.18
CA GLU A 196 9.69 12.27 -12.04
C GLU A 196 11.05 11.57 -12.01
N ASP A 197 12.05 12.23 -12.58
CA ASP A 197 13.45 11.79 -12.64
C ASP A 197 14.36 12.53 -11.63
N GLU A 198 13.78 13.44 -10.82
CA GLU A 198 14.45 14.19 -9.78
C GLU A 198 13.64 14.19 -8.46
N TRP A 199 14.35 14.19 -7.33
CA TRP A 199 13.73 14.33 -6.01
C TRP A 199 13.05 15.69 -5.86
N LEU A 200 11.94 15.72 -5.13
CA LEU A 200 11.11 16.90 -4.91
C LEU A 200 10.52 17.50 -6.20
N GLY A 201 10.55 16.78 -7.33
CA GLY A 201 9.80 17.15 -8.53
C GLY A 201 8.29 17.04 -8.31
N ASP A 202 7.52 17.94 -8.93
CA ASP A 202 6.06 18.06 -8.81
C ASP A 202 5.31 17.84 -10.14
N ASN A 203 5.94 17.21 -11.14
CA ASN A 203 5.35 16.92 -12.46
C ASN A 203 4.30 15.79 -12.39
N ARG A 204 3.24 16.06 -11.64
CA ARG A 204 2.16 15.14 -11.27
C ARG A 204 0.80 15.81 -11.14
N TYR A 205 0.70 17.11 -11.41
CA TYR A 205 -0.54 17.88 -11.38
C TYR A 205 -1.05 18.17 -12.78
N GLY A 206 -2.38 18.19 -12.93
CA GLY A 206 -3.08 18.80 -14.06
C GLY A 206 -3.23 20.31 -13.90
N ASP A 207 -4.45 20.81 -14.09
CA ASP A 207 -4.74 22.25 -14.10
C ASP A 207 -4.85 22.84 -12.67
N THR A 208 -5.23 22.02 -11.69
CA THR A 208 -5.46 22.42 -10.29
C THR A 208 -4.72 21.53 -9.29
N ARG A 209 -4.70 21.94 -8.01
CA ARG A 209 -4.14 21.11 -6.91
C ARG A 209 -4.96 19.86 -6.62
N GLN A 210 -6.23 19.82 -7.03
CA GLN A 210 -7.07 18.63 -6.93
C GLN A 210 -6.82 17.66 -8.10
N ASP A 211 -6.19 18.13 -9.17
CA ASP A 211 -5.80 17.31 -10.33
C ASP A 211 -4.46 16.58 -10.10
N LEU A 212 -4.19 16.15 -8.87
CA LEU A 212 -3.06 15.27 -8.58
C LEU A 212 -3.27 13.94 -9.32
N GLN A 213 -2.27 13.47 -10.06
CA GLN A 213 -2.36 12.27 -10.89
C GLN A 213 -2.72 11.05 -10.03
N ASN A 214 -3.75 10.29 -10.40
CA ASN A 214 -4.08 9.04 -9.72
C ASN A 214 -3.05 7.94 -10.04
N PRO A 215 -2.66 7.07 -9.08
CA PRO A 215 -3.14 6.99 -7.70
C PRO A 215 -2.29 7.78 -6.69
N LEU A 216 -1.53 8.80 -7.12
CA LEU A 216 -0.57 9.52 -6.28
C LEU A 216 -1.22 10.19 -5.08
N ALA A 217 -0.57 10.17 -3.92
CA ALA A 217 -1.05 10.80 -2.68
C ALA A 217 -0.01 11.70 -1.99
N ALA A 218 1.06 12.07 -2.69
CA ALA A 218 2.06 13.03 -2.23
C ALA A 218 2.27 14.12 -3.29
N VAL A 219 2.51 15.35 -2.86
CA VAL A 219 2.59 16.52 -3.75
C VAL A 219 3.89 16.58 -4.55
N GLN A 220 4.94 15.89 -4.09
CA GLN A 220 6.26 15.85 -4.73
C GLN A 220 6.89 14.47 -4.57
N MET A 221 7.78 14.10 -5.49
CA MET A 221 8.53 12.85 -5.42
C MET A 221 9.44 12.87 -4.18
N GLY A 222 9.39 11.82 -3.36
CA GLY A 222 10.25 11.72 -2.17
C GLY A 222 9.72 12.41 -0.91
N LEU A 223 8.49 12.96 -0.95
CA LEU A 223 7.74 13.39 0.24
C LEU A 223 6.69 12.36 0.66
N ILE A 224 6.33 12.35 1.94
CA ILE A 224 5.23 11.52 2.45
C ILE A 224 3.88 12.09 2.04
N TYR A 225 3.61 13.37 2.32
CA TYR A 225 2.34 14.04 2.00
C TYR A 225 2.56 15.35 1.24
N VAL A 226 2.91 16.41 1.96
CA VAL A 226 2.96 17.79 1.47
C VAL A 226 4.33 18.42 1.73
N ASN A 227 4.63 19.50 1.02
CA ASN A 227 5.81 20.30 1.31
C ASN A 227 5.58 21.17 2.57
N PRO A 228 6.40 21.05 3.63
CA PRO A 228 6.18 21.80 4.87
C PRO A 228 6.36 23.32 4.71
N GLN A 229 7.08 23.77 3.67
CA GLN A 229 7.24 25.18 3.36
C GLN A 229 6.04 25.76 2.59
N GLY A 230 5.08 24.92 2.19
CA GLY A 230 3.97 25.23 1.30
C GLY A 230 4.25 24.81 -0.15
N PRO A 231 3.24 24.87 -1.04
CA PRO A 231 3.34 24.30 -2.38
C PRO A 231 4.52 24.89 -3.17
N ASN A 232 5.46 24.04 -3.59
CA ASN A 232 6.70 24.45 -4.25
C ASN A 232 7.49 25.52 -3.47
N ALA A 233 7.53 25.38 -2.14
CA ALA A 233 8.12 26.32 -1.20
C ALA A 233 7.52 27.74 -1.21
N ASN A 234 6.32 27.91 -1.78
CA ASN A 234 5.52 29.13 -1.60
C ASN A 234 4.83 29.09 -0.22
N PRO A 235 5.16 29.99 0.72
CA PRO A 235 4.65 29.96 2.09
C PRO A 235 3.22 30.52 2.20
N ASP A 236 2.30 29.93 1.43
CA ASP A 236 0.86 30.22 1.45
C ASP A 236 0.11 29.11 2.22
N PRO A 237 -0.37 29.39 3.44
CA PRO A 237 -1.10 28.40 4.24
C PRO A 237 -2.42 27.92 3.61
N LEU A 238 -3.09 28.75 2.81
CA LEU A 238 -4.37 28.39 2.18
C LEU A 238 -4.15 27.45 1.00
N LEU A 239 -3.09 27.65 0.22
CA LEU A 239 -2.71 26.68 -0.81
C LEU A 239 -2.19 25.38 -0.19
N SER A 240 -1.44 25.47 0.91
CA SER A 240 -1.00 24.29 1.67
C SER A 240 -2.20 23.48 2.20
N ALA A 241 -3.26 24.14 2.68
CA ALA A 241 -4.47 23.45 3.13
C ALA A 241 -5.13 22.59 2.04
N GLN A 242 -5.10 23.04 0.78
CA GLN A 242 -5.66 22.27 -0.34
C GLN A 242 -4.86 21.00 -0.59
N ASP A 243 -3.53 21.10 -0.58
CA ASP A 243 -2.63 19.96 -0.71
C ASP A 243 -2.77 18.97 0.43
N ILE A 244 -2.88 19.47 1.67
CA ILE A 244 -3.09 18.65 2.86
C ILE A 244 -4.39 17.85 2.70
N ARG A 245 -5.49 18.52 2.35
CA ARG A 245 -6.80 17.87 2.18
C ARG A 245 -6.78 16.80 1.10
N GLU A 246 -6.19 17.12 -0.06
CA GLU A 246 -6.11 16.20 -1.19
C GLU A 246 -5.29 14.96 -0.84
N THR A 247 -4.09 15.15 -0.30
CA THR A 247 -3.17 14.05 0.02
C THR A 247 -3.70 13.18 1.15
N PHE A 248 -4.18 13.76 2.26
CA PHE A 248 -4.73 12.99 3.38
C PHE A 248 -5.99 12.20 2.98
N SER A 249 -6.88 12.77 2.16
CA SER A 249 -8.06 12.06 1.62
C SER A 249 -7.66 10.83 0.81
N ARG A 250 -6.66 10.97 -0.07
CA ARG A 250 -6.08 9.83 -0.82
C ARG A 250 -5.36 8.80 0.06
N MET A 251 -5.10 9.14 1.31
CA MET A 251 -4.59 8.23 2.33
C MET A 251 -5.65 7.83 3.36
N ALA A 252 -6.94 7.94 3.01
CA ALA A 252 -8.08 7.55 3.83
C ALA A 252 -8.27 8.37 5.12
N MET A 253 -7.79 9.61 5.18
CA MET A 253 -7.98 10.49 6.33
C MET A 253 -8.91 11.66 5.97
N ASN A 254 -9.94 11.89 6.79
CA ASN A 254 -10.83 13.04 6.66
C ASN A 254 -10.24 14.29 7.34
N ASP A 255 -10.94 15.43 7.27
CA ASP A 255 -10.46 16.70 7.84
C ASP A 255 -10.22 16.63 9.36
N GLU A 256 -11.08 15.93 10.13
CA GLU A 256 -10.93 15.79 11.58
C GLU A 256 -9.71 14.93 11.93
N GLU A 257 -9.55 13.79 11.26
CA GLU A 257 -8.40 12.89 11.41
C GLU A 257 -7.10 13.60 11.00
N THR A 258 -7.14 14.43 9.95
CA THR A 258 -5.99 15.19 9.44
C THR A 258 -5.50 16.21 10.45
N VAL A 259 -6.41 17.03 11.00
CA VAL A 259 -6.07 18.01 12.05
C VAL A 259 -5.58 17.29 13.31
N ALA A 260 -6.23 16.20 13.70
CA ALA A 260 -5.85 15.42 14.88
C ALA A 260 -4.43 14.82 14.74
N LEU A 261 -4.10 14.23 13.59
CA LEU A 261 -2.78 13.66 13.31
C LEU A 261 -1.70 14.73 13.24
N THR A 262 -1.96 15.85 12.57
CA THR A 262 -1.00 16.94 12.41
C THR A 262 -0.68 17.55 13.77
N ALA A 263 -1.71 17.99 14.50
CA ALA A 263 -1.53 18.60 15.82
C ALA A 263 -0.96 17.61 16.83
N GLY A 264 -1.43 16.36 16.86
CA GLY A 264 -0.99 15.37 17.83
C GLY A 264 0.44 14.89 17.59
N GLY A 265 0.87 14.79 16.33
CA GLY A 265 2.26 14.51 15.99
C GLY A 265 3.18 15.68 16.35
N HIS A 266 2.81 16.90 15.96
CA HIS A 266 3.60 18.11 16.19
C HIS A 266 3.50 18.66 17.63
N THR A 267 2.73 18.04 18.53
CA THR A 267 2.88 18.26 19.97
C THR A 267 4.27 17.82 20.46
N PHE A 268 4.93 16.90 19.75
CA PHE A 268 6.20 16.30 20.16
C PHE A 268 7.38 16.70 19.26
N GLY A 269 8.56 16.78 19.87
CA GLY A 269 9.84 16.92 19.19
C GLY A 269 10.07 18.28 18.53
N LYS A 270 10.93 18.27 17.50
CA LYS A 270 11.37 19.46 16.77
C LYS A 270 11.73 19.11 15.32
N ALA A 271 11.89 20.14 14.50
CA ALA A 271 12.55 20.05 13.20
C ALA A 271 14.06 20.37 13.32
N HIS A 272 14.84 19.95 12.31
CA HIS A 272 16.30 20.13 12.25
C HIS A 272 16.76 20.75 10.93
N GLY A 273 17.41 21.90 11.05
CA GLY A 273 17.89 22.78 10.00
C GLY A 273 18.95 23.73 10.53
N ALA A 274 19.90 23.20 11.31
CA ALA A 274 20.95 23.97 11.99
C ALA A 274 21.87 24.77 11.04
N SER A 275 21.99 24.34 9.79
CA SER A 275 22.73 25.02 8.73
C SER A 275 22.23 24.61 7.34
N LEU A 276 22.82 25.18 6.28
CA LEU A 276 22.51 24.89 4.88
C LEU A 276 22.57 23.41 4.55
N GLU A 277 21.66 22.95 3.69
CA GLU A 277 21.55 21.54 3.33
C GLU A 277 22.79 20.97 2.61
N ASP A 278 23.61 21.82 2.00
CA ASP A 278 24.87 21.44 1.32
C ASP A 278 25.90 20.78 2.26
N HIS A 279 25.71 20.90 3.58
CA HIS A 279 26.49 20.19 4.59
C HIS A 279 26.09 18.72 4.74
N LYS A 280 24.90 18.31 4.26
CA LYS A 280 24.45 16.91 4.28
C LYS A 280 25.17 16.12 3.19
N GLY A 281 25.83 15.04 3.57
CA GLY A 281 26.32 14.04 2.62
C GLY A 281 25.20 13.29 1.89
N PRO A 282 25.56 12.36 0.99
CA PRO A 282 24.60 11.57 0.22
C PRO A 282 23.64 10.76 1.10
N GLU A 283 22.42 10.54 0.60
CA GLU A 283 21.43 9.62 1.15
C GLU A 283 21.95 8.16 1.21
N PRO A 284 21.34 7.26 2.00
CA PRO A 284 21.89 5.92 2.26
C PRO A 284 22.27 5.08 1.03
N GLU A 285 21.46 5.11 -0.04
CA GLU A 285 21.77 4.37 -1.29
C GLU A 285 22.88 5.03 -2.13
N GLY A 286 23.18 6.32 -1.88
CA GLY A 286 24.27 7.08 -2.51
C GLY A 286 25.53 7.18 -1.66
N ALA A 287 25.48 6.71 -0.41
CA ALA A 287 26.56 6.85 0.57
C ALA A 287 27.72 5.86 0.35
N GLY A 288 28.88 6.18 0.93
CA GLY A 288 30.06 5.30 0.91
C GLY A 288 29.83 3.99 1.67
N LEU A 289 30.58 2.94 1.32
CA LEU A 289 30.45 1.62 1.97
C LEU A 289 30.80 1.66 3.48
N GLU A 290 31.69 2.56 3.86
CA GLU A 290 32.10 2.83 5.24
C GLU A 290 30.97 3.36 6.13
N GLU A 291 29.91 3.94 5.55
CA GLU A 291 28.72 4.41 6.27
C GLU A 291 27.83 3.25 6.75
N GLN A 292 28.06 2.03 6.24
CA GLN A 292 27.36 0.81 6.68
C GLN A 292 25.82 0.97 6.65
N GLY A 293 25.30 1.56 5.58
CA GLY A 293 23.86 1.80 5.37
C GLY A 293 23.29 3.01 6.11
N PHE A 294 24.15 3.87 6.68
CA PHE A 294 23.78 5.24 7.01
C PHE A 294 23.91 6.17 5.79
N GLY A 295 23.27 7.34 5.86
CA GLY A 295 23.42 8.43 4.90
C GLY A 295 23.23 9.79 5.57
N TRP A 296 23.24 10.87 4.78
CA TRP A 296 23.10 12.26 5.25
C TRP A 296 24.07 12.67 6.35
N THR A 297 25.24 12.02 6.42
CA THR A 297 26.31 12.38 7.36
C THR A 297 26.70 13.84 7.13
N SER A 298 26.58 14.67 8.16
CA SER A 298 26.78 16.11 8.07
C SER A 298 28.20 16.51 8.46
N ASP A 299 28.81 17.44 7.73
CA ASP A 299 30.10 18.04 8.07
C ASP A 299 29.97 19.38 8.84
N TYR A 300 28.74 19.81 9.13
CA TYR A 300 28.47 21.02 9.91
C TYR A 300 28.62 20.76 11.41
N GLY A 301 29.54 21.49 12.05
CA GLY A 301 29.77 21.38 13.50
C GLY A 301 30.16 19.95 13.89
N SER A 302 29.38 19.35 14.79
CA SER A 302 29.49 17.93 15.15
C SER A 302 28.69 16.98 14.24
N GLY A 303 27.77 17.52 13.42
CA GLY A 303 26.87 16.78 12.54
C GLY A 303 25.69 16.10 13.23
N VAL A 304 25.57 16.22 14.56
CA VAL A 304 24.55 15.59 15.41
C VAL A 304 24.08 16.57 16.50
N GLY A 305 23.07 16.20 17.30
CA GLY A 305 22.59 17.05 18.39
C GLY A 305 22.09 18.41 17.88
N SER A 306 22.51 19.51 18.49
CA SER A 306 22.14 20.87 18.08
C SER A 306 22.67 21.27 16.68
N ASP A 307 23.61 20.52 16.09
CA ASP A 307 24.13 20.74 14.73
C ASP A 307 23.43 19.87 13.67
N THR A 308 22.36 19.17 14.04
CA THR A 308 21.64 18.26 13.13
C THR A 308 20.95 19.01 11.98
N ILE A 309 21.00 18.43 10.78
CA ILE A 309 20.29 18.92 9.59
C ILE A 309 19.46 17.76 9.03
N THR A 310 18.14 17.97 8.89
CA THR A 310 17.20 17.01 8.30
C THR A 310 16.40 17.66 7.18
N SER A 311 15.38 18.46 7.53
CA SER A 311 14.43 19.08 6.58
C SER A 311 14.79 20.51 6.20
N GLY A 312 15.81 21.09 6.83
CA GLY A 312 16.17 22.50 6.71
C GLY A 312 15.30 23.44 7.52
N ILE A 313 14.19 22.97 8.09
CA ILE A 313 13.35 23.73 9.03
C ILE A 313 13.91 23.52 10.45
N GLU A 314 13.92 24.55 11.30
CA GLU A 314 14.58 24.51 12.61
C GLU A 314 13.69 25.03 13.75
N GLY A 315 13.59 24.22 14.81
CA GLY A 315 12.92 24.59 16.06
C GLY A 315 11.82 23.62 16.47
N ALA A 316 11.34 23.76 17.71
CA ALA A 316 10.22 22.99 18.24
C ALA A 316 8.89 23.71 18.03
N TRP A 317 7.80 22.94 17.93
CA TRP A 317 6.45 23.48 17.85
C TRP A 317 5.92 23.97 19.20
N THR A 318 6.34 23.32 20.30
CA THR A 318 5.82 23.54 21.65
C THR A 318 6.95 23.87 22.65
N PRO A 319 6.63 24.54 23.77
CA PRO A 319 7.58 24.75 24.86
C PRO A 319 7.94 23.47 25.64
N ASN A 320 7.14 22.40 25.50
CA ASN A 320 7.34 21.10 26.17
C ASN A 320 7.42 19.94 25.15
N PRO A 321 8.52 19.82 24.36
CA PRO A 321 8.57 18.90 23.21
C PRO A 321 8.47 17.40 23.54
N THR A 322 8.60 17.02 24.81
CA THR A 322 8.59 15.62 25.26
C THR A 322 7.39 15.29 26.15
N GLN A 323 6.33 16.10 26.07
CA GLN A 323 5.13 15.93 26.88
C GLN A 323 3.88 16.08 26.02
N TRP A 324 2.91 15.18 26.20
CA TRP A 324 1.57 15.41 25.67
C TRP A 324 0.87 16.53 26.45
N ASP A 325 0.58 17.61 25.76
CA ASP A 325 -0.25 18.69 26.24
C ASP A 325 -1.00 19.32 25.04
N ASN A 326 -1.70 20.44 25.30
CA ASN A 326 -2.43 21.17 24.26
C ASN A 326 -1.66 22.40 23.75
N ALA A 327 -0.33 22.46 23.98
CA ALA A 327 0.46 23.65 23.71
C ALA A 327 0.59 23.95 22.21
N TYR A 328 0.54 22.94 21.33
CA TYR A 328 0.53 23.16 19.87
C TYR A 328 -0.61 24.12 19.45
N PHE A 329 -1.85 23.81 19.86
CA PHE A 329 -2.99 24.71 19.61
C PHE A 329 -2.91 25.99 20.43
N GLY A 330 -2.42 25.92 21.67
CA GLY A 330 -2.18 27.09 22.51
C GLY A 330 -1.31 28.14 21.83
N MET A 331 -0.18 27.71 21.25
CA MET A 331 0.73 28.55 20.48
C MET A 331 0.04 29.13 19.24
N LEU A 332 -0.58 28.28 18.42
CA LEU A 332 -1.25 28.70 17.18
C LEU A 332 -2.30 29.79 17.42
N PHE A 333 -3.15 29.63 18.44
CA PHE A 333 -4.23 30.58 18.74
C PHE A 333 -3.78 31.79 19.58
N LYS A 334 -2.79 31.64 20.48
CA LYS A 334 -2.27 32.78 21.27
C LYS A 334 -1.65 33.85 20.37
N TYR A 335 -0.96 33.40 19.32
CA TYR A 335 -0.27 34.27 18.36
C TYR A 335 -1.00 34.39 17.02
N GLU A 336 -2.31 34.10 16.94
CA GLU A 336 -3.00 33.94 15.65
C GLU A 336 -2.84 35.14 14.69
N ASP A 337 -2.73 36.36 15.24
CA ASP A 337 -2.57 37.62 14.50
C ASP A 337 -1.13 38.15 14.49
N SER A 338 -0.19 37.44 15.09
CA SER A 338 1.21 37.87 15.28
C SER A 338 2.24 36.80 14.91
N TRP A 339 1.87 35.82 14.08
CA TRP A 339 2.84 34.95 13.40
C TRP A 339 3.57 35.72 12.31
N VAL A 340 4.91 35.67 12.32
CA VAL A 340 5.76 36.28 11.29
C VAL A 340 6.49 35.21 10.49
N LEU A 341 6.50 35.37 9.17
CA LEU A 341 7.27 34.52 8.26
C LEU A 341 8.75 34.89 8.39
N GLU A 342 9.59 33.88 8.60
CA GLU A 342 11.04 34.02 8.68
C GLU A 342 11.76 32.97 7.84
N LYS A 343 13.09 33.00 7.92
CA LYS A 343 13.96 31.97 7.35
C LYS A 343 14.69 31.24 8.47
N SER A 344 14.68 29.92 8.43
CA SER A 344 15.51 29.08 9.30
C SER A 344 17.01 29.34 9.06
N PRO A 345 17.92 28.83 9.92
CA PRO A 345 19.36 28.87 9.65
C PRO A 345 19.76 28.22 8.31
N ALA A 346 19.01 27.21 7.85
CA ALA A 346 19.19 26.59 6.54
C ALA A 346 18.54 27.36 5.36
N GLY A 347 17.81 28.45 5.63
CA GLY A 347 17.13 29.26 4.62
C GLY A 347 15.74 28.76 4.21
N ALA A 348 15.15 27.81 4.93
CA ALA A 348 13.79 27.33 4.71
C ALA A 348 12.76 28.34 5.22
N HIS A 349 11.58 28.41 4.58
CA HIS A 349 10.45 29.19 5.09
C HIS A 349 9.84 28.52 6.32
N GLN A 350 9.71 29.29 7.41
CA GLN A 350 9.02 28.89 8.63
C GLN A 350 8.38 30.10 9.31
N TRP A 351 7.51 29.87 10.29
CA TRP A 351 6.80 30.92 11.01
C TRP A 351 7.21 30.92 12.47
N THR A 352 7.40 32.11 13.06
CA THR A 352 7.70 32.28 14.48
C THR A 352 6.76 33.32 15.10
N PRO A 353 6.44 33.27 16.39
CA PRO A 353 5.68 34.33 17.05
C PRO A 353 6.45 35.65 17.05
N GLU A 354 5.76 36.77 16.79
CA GLU A 354 6.31 38.10 16.99
C GLU A 354 6.41 38.39 18.51
N ASN A 355 7.62 38.61 19.01
CA ASN A 355 7.91 38.87 20.43
C ASN A 355 7.33 37.78 21.37
N PRO A 356 7.80 36.52 21.29
CA PRO A 356 7.27 35.43 22.11
C PRO A 356 7.49 35.68 23.60
N ASP A 357 6.56 35.21 24.42
CA ASP A 357 6.72 35.20 25.87
C ASP A 357 7.80 34.17 26.24
N GLN A 358 8.57 34.43 27.30
CA GLN A 358 9.68 33.56 27.69
C GLN A 358 9.23 32.12 28.04
N GLU A 359 8.00 31.96 28.52
CA GLU A 359 7.39 30.65 28.84
C GLU A 359 7.00 29.85 27.59
N ASP A 360 6.76 30.53 26.48
CA ASP A 360 6.39 29.91 25.20
C ASP A 360 7.62 29.54 24.36
N MET A 361 8.82 29.94 24.79
CA MET A 361 10.07 29.50 24.18
C MET A 361 10.42 28.07 24.61
N ALA A 362 10.86 27.25 23.66
CA ALA A 362 11.33 25.90 23.91
C ALA A 362 12.71 25.90 24.59
N PRO A 363 13.05 24.86 25.37
CA PRO A 363 14.45 24.61 25.74
C PRO A 363 15.29 24.30 24.49
N ASP A 364 16.58 24.57 24.53
CA ASP A 364 17.53 23.99 23.57
C ASP A 364 17.58 22.46 23.75
N ALA A 365 17.80 21.73 22.65
CA ALA A 365 17.72 20.26 22.63
C ALA A 365 18.81 19.57 23.47
N GLU A 366 19.98 20.18 23.62
CA GLU A 366 21.09 19.64 24.41
C GLU A 366 21.35 20.40 25.71
N ASP A 367 20.88 21.66 25.80
CA ASP A 367 21.08 22.52 26.98
C ASP A 367 19.77 23.18 27.44
N SER A 368 19.06 22.50 28.34
CA SER A 368 17.77 22.96 28.86
C SER A 368 17.82 24.31 29.61
N SER A 369 19.01 24.85 29.91
CA SER A 369 19.16 26.18 30.52
C SER A 369 19.00 27.32 29.49
N LYS A 370 19.13 27.02 28.20
CA LYS A 370 18.92 27.96 27.11
C LYS A 370 17.48 27.88 26.60
N LYS A 371 16.96 29.04 26.19
CA LYS A 371 15.66 29.16 25.53
C LYS A 371 15.86 29.54 24.07
N VAL A 372 15.15 28.84 23.19
CA VAL A 372 15.14 29.05 21.75
C VAL A 372 13.71 29.33 21.26
N PRO A 373 13.54 30.11 20.18
CA PRO A 373 12.21 30.35 19.62
C PRO A 373 11.51 29.05 19.21
N THR A 374 10.21 28.97 19.44
CA THR A 374 9.34 27.98 18.82
C THR A 374 9.01 28.37 17.38
N MET A 375 8.52 27.41 16.60
CA MET A 375 8.22 27.59 15.19
C MET A 375 6.93 26.87 14.77
N MET A 376 6.41 27.25 13.62
CA MET A 376 5.36 26.54 12.88
C MET A 376 5.77 26.46 11.41
N THR A 377 5.42 25.37 10.73
CA THR A 377 5.57 25.26 9.28
C THR A 377 4.40 25.96 8.56
N THR A 378 4.51 26.16 7.24
CA THR A 378 3.36 26.67 6.45
C THR A 378 2.18 25.69 6.51
N ALA A 379 2.45 24.38 6.59
CA ALA A 379 1.43 23.36 6.76
C ALA A 379 0.74 23.44 8.14
N ASP A 380 1.46 23.78 9.20
CA ASP A 380 0.87 24.01 10.53
C ASP A 380 -0.03 25.24 10.52
N MET A 381 0.41 26.32 9.86
CA MET A 381 -0.40 27.53 9.70
C MET A 381 -1.72 27.25 8.97
N ALA A 382 -1.75 26.28 8.05
CA ALA A 382 -2.98 25.88 7.37
C ALA A 382 -4.10 25.46 8.35
N MET A 383 -3.74 24.89 9.51
CA MET A 383 -4.67 24.43 10.54
C MET A 383 -5.52 25.54 11.16
N ILE A 384 -5.07 26.80 11.08
CA ILE A 384 -5.82 27.98 11.58
C ILE A 384 -6.20 28.98 10.51
N ARG A 385 -5.72 28.82 9.26
CA ARG A 385 -6.03 29.71 8.14
C ARG A 385 -7.14 29.15 7.23
N ASP A 386 -7.20 27.84 7.01
CA ASP A 386 -8.32 27.21 6.30
C ASP A 386 -9.59 27.24 7.17
N PRO A 387 -10.75 27.67 6.64
CA PRO A 387 -11.97 27.81 7.45
C PRO A 387 -12.47 26.52 8.10
N GLU A 388 -12.34 25.36 7.45
CA GLU A 388 -12.82 24.09 8.01
C GLU A 388 -11.82 23.51 9.01
N TYR A 389 -10.53 23.50 8.67
CA TYR A 389 -9.50 23.11 9.64
C TYR A 389 -9.52 24.01 10.87
N ARG A 390 -9.69 25.33 10.71
CA ARG A 390 -9.77 26.24 11.85
C ARG A 390 -10.92 25.89 12.80
N LYS A 391 -12.09 25.49 12.29
CA LYS A 391 -13.22 25.07 13.15
C LYS A 391 -12.85 23.85 13.98
N ILE A 392 -12.22 22.86 13.37
CA ILE A 392 -11.79 21.62 14.03
C ILE A 392 -10.67 21.93 15.05
N SER A 393 -9.64 22.66 14.63
CA SER A 393 -8.53 23.11 15.49
C SER A 393 -9.04 23.88 16.71
N LYS A 394 -10.01 24.79 16.52
CA LYS A 394 -10.62 25.55 17.62
C LYS A 394 -11.41 24.64 18.56
N MET A 395 -12.13 23.66 18.02
CA MET A 395 -12.85 22.66 18.82
C MET A 395 -11.89 21.82 19.66
N PHE A 396 -10.80 21.33 19.08
CA PHE A 396 -9.76 20.58 19.81
C PHE A 396 -9.04 21.43 20.85
N TYR A 397 -8.72 22.69 20.53
CA TYR A 397 -8.13 23.63 21.47
C TYR A 397 -9.02 23.82 22.72
N GLU A 398 -10.33 23.96 22.53
CA GLU A 398 -11.29 24.16 23.62
C GLU A 398 -11.72 22.86 24.31
N ASN A 399 -11.42 21.69 23.72
CA ASN A 399 -11.83 20.38 24.21
C ASN A 399 -10.68 19.36 24.09
N PRO A 400 -9.64 19.42 24.97
CA PRO A 400 -8.47 18.54 24.88
C PRO A 400 -8.79 17.05 24.93
N ASP A 401 -9.85 16.64 25.63
CA ASP A 401 -10.27 15.23 25.69
C ASP A 401 -10.79 14.72 24.34
N LYS A 402 -11.47 15.58 23.57
CA LYS A 402 -11.91 15.23 22.21
C LYS A 402 -10.73 15.12 21.25
N PHE A 403 -9.76 16.01 21.41
CA PHE A 403 -8.52 15.94 20.66
C PHE A 403 -7.76 14.64 20.95
N ALA A 404 -7.63 14.27 22.22
CA ALA A 404 -6.98 13.03 22.64
C ALA A 404 -7.64 11.78 22.05
N ASP A 405 -8.98 11.69 22.09
CA ASP A 405 -9.73 10.58 21.48
C ASP A 405 -9.54 10.54 19.96
N ALA A 406 -9.75 11.68 19.28
CA ALA A 406 -9.60 11.78 17.82
C ALA A 406 -8.17 11.43 17.36
N PHE A 407 -7.14 11.95 18.03
CA PHE A 407 -5.75 11.64 17.73
C PHE A 407 -5.44 10.16 17.93
N SER A 408 -5.80 9.59 19.08
CA SER A 408 -5.50 8.17 19.37
C SER A 408 -6.15 7.20 18.36
N ARG A 409 -7.37 7.51 17.91
CA ARG A 409 -8.10 6.73 16.89
C ARG A 409 -7.53 6.92 15.49
N ALA A 410 -7.22 8.16 15.10
CA ALA A 410 -6.61 8.46 13.80
C ALA A 410 -5.20 7.87 13.70
N TRP A 411 -4.41 7.93 14.79
CA TRP A 411 -3.12 7.28 14.90
C TRP A 411 -3.24 5.76 14.75
N PHE A 412 -4.17 5.13 15.47
CA PHE A 412 -4.40 3.70 15.31
C PHE A 412 -4.80 3.32 13.88
N LYS A 413 -5.70 4.07 13.25
CA LYS A 413 -6.08 3.89 11.84
C LYS A 413 -4.88 4.03 10.91
N LEU A 414 -4.07 5.08 11.04
CA LEU A 414 -2.85 5.28 10.26
C LEU A 414 -1.95 4.04 10.32
N LEU A 415 -1.70 3.53 11.52
CA LEU A 415 -0.77 2.45 11.74
C LEU A 415 -1.27 1.09 11.24
N HIS A 416 -2.58 0.89 11.08
CA HIS A 416 -3.17 -0.43 10.81
C HIS A 416 -4.09 -0.49 9.58
N ARG A 417 -4.28 0.62 8.84
CA ARG A 417 -5.15 0.69 7.63
C ARG A 417 -4.77 -0.28 6.52
N ASP A 418 -3.52 -0.73 6.49
CA ASP A 418 -2.97 -1.70 5.53
C ASP A 418 -2.89 -3.14 6.09
N MET A 419 -3.37 -3.37 7.30
CA MET A 419 -3.42 -4.70 7.90
C MET A 419 -4.69 -5.48 7.54
N GLY A 420 -5.64 -4.89 6.82
CA GLY A 420 -6.92 -5.51 6.51
C GLY A 420 -7.73 -5.87 7.77
N PRO A 421 -8.47 -7.00 7.77
CA PRO A 421 -9.45 -7.29 8.81
C PRO A 421 -8.79 -7.68 10.15
N LYS A 422 -9.52 -7.39 11.23
CA LYS A 422 -9.07 -7.54 12.62
C LYS A 422 -8.57 -8.94 13.00
N VAL A 423 -9.03 -10.00 12.34
CA VAL A 423 -8.52 -11.38 12.52
C VAL A 423 -7.01 -11.50 12.24
N ARG A 424 -6.44 -10.54 11.49
CA ARG A 424 -5.01 -10.45 11.21
C ARG A 424 -4.17 -9.91 12.38
N TYR A 425 -4.81 -9.29 13.37
CA TYR A 425 -4.14 -8.49 14.39
C TYR A 425 -3.71 -9.40 15.55
N LEU A 426 -2.47 -9.25 16.00
CA LEU A 426 -1.85 -10.07 17.04
C LEU A 426 -1.46 -9.23 18.25
N GLY A 427 -1.42 -9.87 19.42
CA GLY A 427 -0.91 -9.28 20.65
C GLY A 427 -2.01 -8.85 21.63
N PRO A 428 -1.62 -8.52 22.87
CA PRO A 428 -2.57 -8.28 23.97
C PRO A 428 -3.22 -6.88 23.92
N ASP A 429 -2.65 -5.93 23.18
CA ASP A 429 -3.11 -4.53 23.12
C ASP A 429 -4.08 -4.27 21.95
N VAL A 430 -4.59 -5.32 21.29
CA VAL A 430 -5.55 -5.17 20.18
C VAL A 430 -6.87 -4.63 20.74
N PRO A 431 -7.36 -3.46 20.28
CA PRO A 431 -8.61 -2.90 20.77
C PRO A 431 -9.79 -3.85 20.57
N SER A 432 -10.74 -3.89 21.52
CA SER A 432 -11.93 -4.75 21.39
C SER A 432 -12.97 -4.20 20.41
N GLU A 433 -12.99 -2.89 20.18
CA GLU A 433 -13.88 -2.21 19.22
C GLU A 433 -13.58 -2.69 17.77
N GLU A 434 -14.61 -2.87 16.96
CA GLU A 434 -14.49 -3.08 15.52
C GLU A 434 -14.67 -1.73 14.82
N LEU A 435 -13.68 -1.34 14.02
CA LEU A 435 -13.69 -0.06 13.33
C LEU A 435 -14.07 -0.26 11.87
N ILE A 436 -14.88 0.64 11.32
CA ILE A 436 -15.44 0.49 9.97
C ILE A 436 -14.38 0.31 8.87
N TRP A 437 -13.24 0.99 8.99
CA TRP A 437 -12.14 0.89 8.03
C TRP A 437 -11.38 -0.45 8.09
N GLN A 438 -11.67 -1.31 9.07
CA GLN A 438 -11.19 -2.70 9.13
C GLN A 438 -12.08 -3.64 8.30
N ASP A 439 -13.11 -3.12 7.62
CA ASP A 439 -14.08 -3.86 6.82
C ASP A 439 -14.65 -5.08 7.56
N PRO A 440 -15.21 -4.92 8.78
CA PRO A 440 -15.60 -6.03 9.65
C PRO A 440 -16.59 -6.98 8.98
N VAL A 441 -16.47 -8.28 9.27
CA VAL A 441 -17.37 -9.32 8.76
C VAL A 441 -17.68 -10.29 9.89
N THR A 442 -18.97 -10.46 10.18
CA THR A 442 -19.44 -11.47 11.14
C THR A 442 -19.28 -12.86 10.55
N ALA A 443 -18.55 -13.76 11.22
CA ALA A 443 -18.31 -15.12 10.72
C ALA A 443 -19.61 -15.90 10.43
N GLY A 444 -19.62 -16.66 9.33
CA GLY A 444 -20.75 -17.50 8.94
C GLY A 444 -20.74 -18.87 9.62
N SER A 445 -21.86 -19.59 9.47
CA SER A 445 -21.97 -20.96 9.97
C SER A 445 -21.07 -21.92 9.18
N THR A 446 -20.43 -22.85 9.88
CA THR A 446 -19.66 -23.96 9.29
C THR A 446 -20.39 -25.30 9.37
N SER A 447 -21.60 -25.34 9.95
CA SER A 447 -22.30 -26.58 10.30
C SER A 447 -23.33 -27.05 9.27
N TYR A 448 -23.47 -26.37 8.14
CA TYR A 448 -24.42 -26.75 7.09
C TYR A 448 -23.88 -27.91 6.23
N ASP A 449 -24.79 -28.61 5.54
CA ASP A 449 -24.41 -29.70 4.63
C ASP A 449 -23.93 -29.13 3.29
N VAL A 450 -22.61 -29.06 3.12
CA VAL A 450 -21.96 -28.59 1.90
C VAL A 450 -22.41 -29.37 0.66
N ASN A 451 -22.61 -30.69 0.78
CA ASN A 451 -23.02 -31.51 -0.36
C ASN A 451 -24.47 -31.20 -0.77
N ALA A 452 -25.37 -31.01 0.20
CA ALA A 452 -26.74 -30.60 -0.10
C ALA A 452 -26.79 -29.25 -0.82
N VAL A 453 -25.95 -28.29 -0.42
CA VAL A 453 -25.83 -26.99 -1.10
C VAL A 453 -25.25 -27.15 -2.51
N LYS A 454 -24.21 -27.97 -2.70
CA LYS A 454 -23.66 -28.27 -4.04
C LYS A 454 -24.73 -28.83 -4.98
N GLU A 455 -25.53 -29.78 -4.52
CA GLU A 455 -26.62 -30.36 -5.32
C GLU A 455 -27.72 -29.35 -5.64
N ALA A 456 -28.08 -28.48 -4.68
CA ALA A 456 -29.03 -27.39 -4.93
C ALA A 456 -28.51 -26.39 -5.99
N ILE A 457 -27.21 -26.06 -5.95
CA ILE A 457 -26.57 -25.22 -6.95
C ILE A 457 -26.59 -25.89 -8.33
N LYS A 458 -26.21 -27.17 -8.44
CA LYS A 458 -26.27 -27.92 -9.72
C LYS A 458 -27.68 -27.94 -10.31
N GLY A 459 -28.70 -28.04 -9.46
CA GLY A 459 -30.12 -28.03 -9.84
C GLY A 459 -30.73 -26.65 -10.07
N SER A 460 -29.98 -25.56 -9.87
CA SER A 460 -30.51 -24.19 -9.87
C SER A 460 -30.85 -23.62 -11.26
N GLY A 461 -30.30 -24.22 -12.33
CA GLY A 461 -30.42 -23.73 -13.69
C GLY A 461 -29.43 -22.60 -14.06
N LEU A 462 -28.54 -22.21 -13.14
CA LEU A 462 -27.44 -21.29 -13.45
C LEU A 462 -26.43 -21.96 -14.40
N SER A 463 -25.91 -21.19 -15.36
CA SER A 463 -24.85 -21.69 -16.25
C SER A 463 -23.49 -21.74 -15.55
N VAL A 464 -22.57 -22.57 -16.08
CA VAL A 464 -21.17 -22.60 -15.63
C VAL A 464 -20.56 -21.19 -15.62
N THR A 465 -20.76 -20.44 -16.70
CA THR A 465 -20.26 -19.06 -16.82
C THR A 465 -20.83 -18.15 -15.73
N GLN A 466 -22.14 -18.20 -15.44
CA GLN A 466 -22.76 -17.36 -14.40
C GLN A 466 -22.17 -17.68 -13.02
N MET A 467 -22.03 -18.96 -12.69
CA MET A 467 -21.47 -19.39 -11.41
C MET A 467 -20.02 -18.95 -11.24
N VAL A 468 -19.19 -19.16 -12.25
CA VAL A 468 -17.76 -18.81 -12.24
C VAL A 468 -17.55 -17.30 -12.27
N GLU A 469 -18.27 -16.56 -13.11
CA GLU A 469 -18.12 -15.11 -13.24
C GLU A 469 -18.55 -14.37 -11.96
N THR A 470 -19.65 -14.79 -11.31
CA THR A 470 -20.10 -14.17 -10.06
C THR A 470 -19.13 -14.44 -8.91
N ALA A 471 -18.60 -15.67 -8.79
CA ALA A 471 -17.59 -15.98 -7.78
C ALA A 471 -16.29 -15.21 -8.03
N TRP A 472 -15.84 -15.14 -9.28
CA TRP A 472 -14.69 -14.33 -9.69
C TRP A 472 -14.88 -12.85 -9.33
N ALA A 473 -15.99 -12.24 -9.74
CA ALA A 473 -16.27 -10.83 -9.49
C ALA A 473 -16.27 -10.49 -7.98
N SER A 474 -16.67 -11.44 -7.12
CA SER A 474 -16.61 -11.26 -5.68
C SER A 474 -15.17 -11.34 -5.17
N ALA A 475 -14.46 -12.43 -5.49
CA ALA A 475 -13.11 -12.68 -4.97
C ALA A 475 -12.05 -11.73 -5.57
N SER A 476 -12.21 -11.31 -6.82
CA SER A 476 -11.26 -10.47 -7.54
C SER A 476 -11.19 -9.05 -7.00
N THR A 477 -12.02 -8.65 -6.05
CA THR A 477 -11.85 -7.37 -5.35
C THR A 477 -10.65 -7.39 -4.40
N PHE A 478 -10.17 -8.58 -4.00
CA PHE A 478 -9.03 -8.72 -3.12
C PHE A 478 -7.77 -8.01 -3.65
N ARG A 479 -7.04 -7.37 -2.74
CA ARG A 479 -5.70 -6.86 -2.99
C ARG A 479 -4.80 -7.12 -1.78
N GLY A 480 -3.67 -7.78 -2.01
CA GLY A 480 -2.72 -8.18 -0.97
C GLY A 480 -1.83 -7.03 -0.48
N SER A 481 -1.92 -5.85 -1.10
CA SER A 481 -1.20 -4.65 -0.67
C SER A 481 -1.69 -4.13 0.69
N ASP A 482 -3.01 -4.09 0.90
CA ASP A 482 -3.65 -3.68 2.17
C ASP A 482 -4.61 -4.72 2.76
N MET A 483 -4.67 -5.90 2.14
CA MET A 483 -5.46 -7.05 2.58
C MET A 483 -6.97 -6.79 2.61
N ARG A 484 -7.45 -5.83 1.79
CA ARG A 484 -8.87 -5.50 1.62
C ARG A 484 -9.52 -6.27 0.46
N GLY A 485 -10.86 -6.28 0.46
CA GLY A 485 -11.68 -6.95 -0.54
C GLY A 485 -11.70 -8.48 -0.37
N GLY A 486 -12.19 -9.17 -1.39
CA GLY A 486 -12.38 -10.62 -1.40
C GLY A 486 -13.84 -11.04 -1.34
N ALA A 487 -14.05 -12.35 -1.24
CA ALA A 487 -15.38 -12.96 -1.28
C ALA A 487 -16.08 -13.00 0.10
N ASN A 488 -15.33 -12.95 1.18
CA ASN A 488 -15.85 -12.90 2.54
C ASN A 488 -16.62 -11.59 2.77
N GLY A 489 -17.80 -11.70 3.37
CA GLY A 489 -18.74 -10.59 3.54
C GLY A 489 -19.78 -10.48 2.42
N ALA A 490 -19.63 -11.18 1.29
CA ALA A 490 -20.51 -11.08 0.12
C ALA A 490 -20.81 -9.62 -0.27
N ARG A 491 -19.80 -8.73 -0.17
CA ARG A 491 -19.97 -7.29 -0.45
C ARG A 491 -20.35 -7.00 -1.89
N ILE A 492 -20.17 -7.97 -2.80
CA ILE A 492 -20.69 -7.90 -4.17
C ILE A 492 -22.20 -7.65 -4.23
N ARG A 493 -22.98 -8.01 -3.19
CA ARG A 493 -24.42 -7.75 -3.13
C ARG A 493 -24.79 -6.36 -2.60
N LEU A 494 -23.83 -5.62 -2.05
CA LEU A 494 -24.01 -4.31 -1.42
C LEU A 494 -23.53 -3.20 -2.35
N SER A 495 -23.97 -1.97 -2.11
CA SER A 495 -23.41 -0.83 -2.82
C SER A 495 -22.00 -0.50 -2.30
N PRO A 496 -21.07 -0.08 -3.16
CA PRO A 496 -21.26 0.21 -4.58
C PRO A 496 -21.08 -1.01 -5.51
N GLN A 497 -20.60 -2.17 -5.01
CA GLN A 497 -20.17 -3.27 -5.87
C GLN A 497 -21.28 -3.87 -6.74
N LYS A 498 -22.50 -3.95 -6.21
CA LYS A 498 -23.67 -4.46 -6.97
C LYS A 498 -24.01 -3.61 -8.19
N ASP A 499 -23.60 -2.34 -8.15
CA ASP A 499 -23.91 -1.31 -9.15
C ASP A 499 -22.76 -1.11 -10.16
N TRP A 500 -21.61 -1.78 -9.99
CA TRP A 500 -20.48 -1.66 -10.89
C TRP A 500 -20.77 -2.24 -12.27
N GLU A 501 -20.42 -1.48 -13.32
CA GLU A 501 -20.62 -1.88 -14.71
C GLU A 501 -19.94 -3.22 -15.03
N ALA A 502 -18.71 -3.41 -14.54
CA ALA A 502 -17.95 -4.65 -14.69
C ALA A 502 -18.73 -5.87 -14.19
N ASN A 503 -19.57 -5.71 -13.16
CA ASN A 503 -20.31 -6.78 -12.51
C ASN A 503 -21.66 -7.11 -13.18
N LYS A 504 -22.02 -6.45 -14.30
CA LYS A 504 -23.27 -6.70 -15.04
C LYS A 504 -24.49 -6.69 -14.11
N PRO A 505 -24.89 -5.54 -13.53
CA PRO A 505 -25.83 -5.47 -12.40
C PRO A 505 -27.13 -6.26 -12.57
N GLU A 506 -27.71 -6.28 -13.77
CA GLU A 506 -28.92 -7.06 -14.07
C GLU A 506 -28.68 -8.58 -13.98
N GLN A 507 -27.59 -9.08 -14.58
CA GLN A 507 -27.19 -10.48 -14.49
C GLN A 507 -26.85 -10.85 -13.05
N LEU A 508 -26.06 -10.02 -12.37
CA LEU A 508 -25.65 -10.24 -10.99
C LEU A 508 -26.86 -10.33 -10.06
N SER A 509 -27.81 -9.40 -10.17
CA SER A 509 -29.04 -9.40 -9.39
C SER A 509 -29.83 -10.70 -9.57
N SER A 510 -29.96 -11.18 -10.81
CA SER A 510 -30.62 -12.46 -11.10
C SER A 510 -29.90 -13.66 -10.46
N VAL A 511 -28.57 -13.72 -10.56
CA VAL A 511 -27.77 -14.81 -9.97
C VAL A 511 -27.86 -14.77 -8.44
N LEU A 512 -27.67 -13.59 -7.85
CA LEU A 512 -27.74 -13.42 -6.40
C LEU A 512 -29.11 -13.80 -5.84
N SER A 513 -30.21 -13.50 -6.56
CA SER A 513 -31.56 -13.90 -6.15
C SER A 513 -31.68 -15.43 -6.00
N THR A 514 -31.19 -16.18 -7.00
CA THR A 514 -31.15 -17.65 -6.96
C THR A 514 -30.27 -18.16 -5.82
N LEU A 515 -29.05 -17.63 -5.68
CA LEU A 515 -28.11 -18.06 -4.64
C LEU A 515 -28.58 -17.70 -3.22
N SER A 516 -29.29 -16.59 -3.05
CA SER A 516 -29.88 -16.18 -1.76
C SER A 516 -30.92 -17.20 -1.29
N GLY A 517 -31.79 -17.67 -2.20
CA GLY A 517 -32.77 -18.72 -1.87
C GLY A 517 -32.12 -20.03 -1.40
N ILE A 518 -30.97 -20.40 -2.00
CA ILE A 518 -30.19 -21.58 -1.58
C ILE A 518 -29.53 -21.34 -0.21
N SER A 519 -28.93 -20.17 -0.01
CA SER A 519 -28.33 -19.75 1.27
C SER A 519 -29.35 -19.86 2.42
N GLU A 520 -30.53 -19.26 2.26
CA GLU A 520 -31.61 -19.29 3.25
C GLU A 520 -32.10 -20.71 3.54
N THR A 521 -32.30 -21.52 2.50
CA THR A 521 -32.83 -22.89 2.64
C THR A 521 -31.89 -23.81 3.42
N HIS A 522 -30.58 -23.63 3.26
CA HIS A 522 -29.57 -24.52 3.83
C HIS A 522 -28.86 -23.94 5.06
N GLY A 523 -29.14 -22.69 5.45
CA GLY A 523 -28.51 -22.03 6.59
C GLY A 523 -27.01 -21.76 6.39
N ALA A 524 -26.58 -21.61 5.13
CA ALA A 524 -25.24 -21.18 4.75
C ALA A 524 -25.22 -19.67 4.50
N SER A 525 -24.08 -19.00 4.67
CA SER A 525 -23.96 -17.59 4.25
C SER A 525 -24.02 -17.47 2.74
N LEU A 526 -24.49 -16.33 2.25
CA LEU A 526 -24.49 -16.05 0.82
C LEU A 526 -23.04 -15.97 0.29
N ALA A 527 -22.09 -15.46 1.07
CA ALA A 527 -20.67 -15.45 0.72
C ALA A 527 -20.13 -16.87 0.43
N ASP A 528 -20.44 -17.84 1.28
CA ASP A 528 -20.05 -19.23 1.03
C ASP A 528 -20.78 -19.82 -0.17
N VAL A 529 -22.08 -19.54 -0.34
CA VAL A 529 -22.85 -20.04 -1.49
C VAL A 529 -22.33 -19.46 -2.82
N ILE A 530 -21.90 -18.20 -2.87
CA ILE A 530 -21.29 -17.59 -4.06
C ILE A 530 -20.00 -18.33 -4.44
N VAL A 531 -19.08 -18.52 -3.49
CA VAL A 531 -17.81 -19.22 -3.75
C VAL A 531 -18.05 -20.68 -4.10
N LEU A 532 -18.95 -21.35 -3.37
CA LEU A 532 -19.30 -22.74 -3.63
C LEU A 532 -19.96 -22.90 -5.00
N ALA A 533 -20.74 -21.92 -5.46
CA ALA A 533 -21.30 -21.94 -6.81
C ALA A 533 -20.21 -21.88 -7.88
N GLY A 534 -19.24 -20.98 -7.73
CA GLY A 534 -18.07 -20.94 -8.60
C GLY A 534 -17.31 -22.25 -8.62
N ASN A 535 -17.07 -22.86 -7.44
CA ASN A 535 -16.45 -24.18 -7.34
C ASN A 535 -17.27 -25.25 -8.07
N VAL A 536 -18.59 -25.31 -7.87
CA VAL A 536 -19.47 -26.25 -8.58
C VAL A 536 -19.39 -26.05 -10.09
N GLY A 537 -19.35 -24.81 -10.58
CA GLY A 537 -19.16 -24.51 -12.01
C GLY A 537 -17.84 -25.07 -12.54
N VAL A 538 -16.74 -24.92 -11.80
CA VAL A 538 -15.43 -25.50 -12.18
C VAL A 538 -15.44 -27.03 -12.08
N GLU A 539 -16.07 -27.61 -11.06
CA GLU A 539 -16.21 -29.07 -10.90
C GLU A 539 -17.00 -29.69 -12.07
N MET A 540 -18.11 -29.04 -12.45
CA MET A 540 -18.93 -29.45 -13.59
C MET A 540 -18.14 -29.41 -14.91
N ALA A 541 -17.32 -28.37 -15.09
CA ALA A 541 -16.57 -28.17 -16.32
C ALA A 541 -15.29 -29.01 -16.40
N SER A 542 -14.67 -29.34 -15.28
CA SER A 542 -13.39 -30.08 -15.24
C SER A 542 -13.54 -31.58 -14.97
N GLY A 543 -14.61 -31.98 -14.28
CA GLY A 543 -14.76 -33.31 -13.69
C GLY A 543 -13.89 -33.55 -12.47
N MET A 544 -13.21 -32.52 -11.94
CA MET A 544 -12.30 -32.60 -10.80
C MET A 544 -12.89 -31.86 -9.61
N GLU A 545 -12.70 -32.38 -8.39
CA GLU A 545 -13.16 -31.71 -7.17
C GLU A 545 -12.36 -30.44 -6.86
N VAL A 546 -13.04 -29.43 -6.34
CA VAL A 546 -12.43 -28.18 -5.88
C VAL A 546 -12.59 -28.08 -4.36
N VAL A 547 -11.47 -27.90 -3.66
CA VAL A 547 -11.47 -27.79 -2.20
C VAL A 547 -12.28 -26.56 -1.77
N PHE A 548 -13.17 -26.75 -0.81
CA PHE A 548 -14.03 -25.70 -0.27
C PHE A 548 -13.91 -25.66 1.25
N HIS A 549 -13.73 -24.44 1.79
CA HIS A 549 -13.70 -24.17 3.21
C HIS A 549 -14.92 -23.30 3.57
N PRO A 550 -15.89 -23.79 4.37
CA PRO A 550 -16.99 -22.96 4.84
C PRO A 550 -16.52 -21.94 5.90
N GLY A 551 -17.40 -21.01 6.26
CA GLY A 551 -17.21 -20.06 7.35
C GLY A 551 -17.20 -18.59 6.93
N ARG A 552 -17.33 -18.27 5.63
CA ARG A 552 -17.45 -16.87 5.20
C ARG A 552 -18.71 -16.26 5.77
N GLY A 553 -18.65 -14.99 6.13
CA GLY A 553 -19.76 -14.22 6.65
C GLY A 553 -20.48 -13.39 5.59
N ASP A 554 -21.64 -12.85 5.96
CA ASP A 554 -22.38 -11.86 5.17
C ASP A 554 -22.30 -10.50 5.88
N ALA A 555 -21.53 -9.56 5.33
CA ALA A 555 -21.37 -8.22 5.87
C ALA A 555 -22.67 -7.40 5.70
N THR A 556 -22.95 -6.46 6.60
CA THR A 556 -24.09 -5.54 6.47
C THR A 556 -23.69 -4.24 5.75
N GLU A 557 -24.68 -3.40 5.42
CA GLU A 557 -24.43 -2.04 4.91
C GLU A 557 -23.70 -1.19 5.97
N GLU A 558 -24.00 -1.36 7.26
CA GLU A 558 -23.31 -0.67 8.37
C GLU A 558 -21.86 -1.13 8.54
N GLN A 559 -21.53 -2.35 8.10
CA GLN A 559 -20.16 -2.90 8.07
C GLN A 559 -19.43 -2.60 6.75
N THR A 560 -20.02 -1.77 5.87
CA THR A 560 -19.50 -1.48 4.54
C THR A 560 -19.48 0.03 4.28
N ASP A 561 -18.32 0.65 4.41
CA ASP A 561 -18.14 2.04 3.99
C ASP A 561 -18.06 2.12 2.47
N GLY A 562 -19.20 2.47 1.84
CA GLY A 562 -19.32 2.57 0.40
C GLY A 562 -18.32 3.52 -0.26
N ALA A 563 -17.92 4.61 0.41
CA ALA A 563 -16.90 5.53 -0.11
C ALA A 563 -15.53 4.84 -0.18
N SER A 564 -15.16 4.09 0.87
CA SER A 564 -13.90 3.33 0.91
C SER A 564 -13.82 2.18 -0.10
N PHE A 565 -14.97 1.61 -0.51
CA PHE A 565 -15.03 0.57 -1.54
C PHE A 565 -15.11 1.15 -2.96
N SER A 566 -15.50 2.42 -3.12
CA SER A 566 -15.66 3.03 -4.44
C SER A 566 -14.33 3.13 -5.21
N VAL A 567 -13.21 3.34 -4.51
CA VAL A 567 -11.87 3.34 -5.11
C VAL A 567 -11.41 1.96 -5.60
N MET A 568 -12.14 0.88 -5.26
CA MET A 568 -11.86 -0.49 -5.69
C MET A 568 -12.64 -0.89 -6.94
N GLU A 569 -13.47 0.00 -7.51
CA GLU A 569 -14.16 -0.25 -8.78
C GLU A 569 -13.11 -0.50 -9.89
N PRO A 570 -13.13 -1.66 -10.57
CA PRO A 570 -12.16 -1.94 -11.60
C PRO A 570 -12.37 -1.03 -12.81
N LEU A 571 -11.33 -0.28 -13.18
CA LEU A 571 -11.29 0.48 -14.45
C LEU A 571 -11.07 -0.44 -15.66
N ALA A 572 -10.38 -1.56 -15.43
CA ALA A 572 -10.20 -2.67 -16.35
C ALA A 572 -10.16 -3.98 -15.55
N ASP A 573 -10.60 -5.07 -16.16
CA ASP A 573 -10.46 -6.42 -15.63
C ASP A 573 -10.10 -7.36 -16.79
N GLY A 574 -8.80 -7.62 -16.97
CA GLY A 574 -8.30 -8.48 -18.04
C GLY A 574 -8.77 -9.93 -17.93
N PHE A 575 -9.13 -10.39 -16.73
CA PHE A 575 -9.66 -11.72 -16.50
C PHE A 575 -11.11 -11.85 -17.00
N ARG A 576 -11.88 -10.76 -16.97
CA ARG A 576 -13.22 -10.66 -17.59
C ARG A 576 -13.22 -9.91 -18.93
N ASN A 577 -12.06 -9.58 -19.51
CA ASN A 577 -11.96 -8.79 -20.76
C ASN A 577 -12.64 -7.41 -20.72
N PHE A 578 -12.91 -6.87 -19.52
CA PHE A 578 -13.60 -5.61 -19.31
C PHE A 578 -12.63 -4.42 -19.37
N LEU A 579 -13.06 -3.33 -20.01
CA LEU A 579 -12.36 -2.05 -20.04
C LEU A 579 -13.39 -0.93 -20.10
N LYS A 580 -13.45 -0.09 -19.06
CA LYS A 580 -14.45 0.98 -18.93
C LYS A 580 -14.26 2.07 -19.99
N THR A 581 -13.01 2.46 -20.25
CA THR A 581 -12.61 3.36 -21.34
C THR A 581 -11.15 3.16 -21.71
N ASN A 582 -10.65 3.85 -22.73
CA ASN A 582 -9.21 3.86 -23.03
C ASN A 582 -8.46 4.71 -22.01
N TYR A 583 -7.40 4.15 -21.44
CA TYR A 583 -6.50 4.82 -20.48
C TYR A 583 -5.09 4.99 -21.06
N ALA A 584 -4.26 5.78 -20.37
CA ALA A 584 -2.85 5.95 -20.72
C ALA A 584 -2.05 4.65 -20.52
N VAL A 585 -2.38 3.89 -19.47
CA VAL A 585 -1.84 2.55 -19.19
C VAL A 585 -2.61 1.53 -20.03
N THR A 586 -1.90 0.57 -20.63
CA THR A 586 -2.54 -0.42 -21.50
C THR A 586 -3.29 -1.49 -20.69
N PRO A 587 -4.39 -2.07 -21.23
CA PRO A 587 -5.18 -3.09 -20.54
C PRO A 587 -4.37 -4.30 -20.02
N GLU A 588 -3.34 -4.74 -20.74
CA GLU A 588 -2.47 -5.83 -20.31
C GLU A 588 -1.54 -5.45 -19.16
N GLU A 589 -1.13 -4.19 -19.05
CA GLU A 589 -0.39 -3.67 -17.90
C GLU A 589 -1.31 -3.56 -16.68
N MET A 590 -2.56 -3.14 -16.86
CA MET A 590 -3.56 -3.12 -15.78
C MET A 590 -3.93 -4.53 -15.29
N MET A 591 -3.98 -5.52 -16.20
CA MET A 591 -4.17 -6.92 -15.84
C MET A 591 -2.99 -7.47 -15.04
N LEU A 592 -1.76 -7.14 -15.45
CA LEU A 592 -0.53 -7.50 -14.74
C LEU A 592 -0.50 -6.88 -13.33
N ASP A 593 -0.82 -5.59 -13.22
CA ASP A 593 -0.96 -4.89 -11.94
C ASP A 593 -1.98 -5.60 -11.03
N LYS A 594 -3.15 -5.93 -11.57
CA LYS A 594 -4.17 -6.68 -10.83
C LYS A 594 -3.71 -8.07 -10.42
N ALA A 595 -2.96 -8.77 -11.28
CA ALA A 595 -2.40 -10.07 -10.95
C ALA A 595 -1.41 -9.98 -9.78
N GLN A 596 -0.61 -8.90 -9.71
CA GLN A 596 0.28 -8.64 -8.58
C GLN A 596 -0.51 -8.41 -7.30
N LEU A 597 -1.59 -7.61 -7.34
CA LEU A 597 -2.46 -7.40 -6.17
C LEU A 597 -3.12 -8.70 -5.70
N LEU A 598 -3.39 -9.65 -6.58
CA LEU A 598 -3.92 -10.97 -6.22
C LEU A 598 -2.83 -11.96 -5.75
N GLY A 599 -1.57 -11.53 -5.69
CA GLY A 599 -0.43 -12.36 -5.29
C GLY A 599 -0.13 -13.47 -6.29
N LEU A 600 -0.44 -13.27 -7.58
CA LEU A 600 -0.26 -14.27 -8.62
C LEU A 600 1.14 -14.24 -9.21
N THR A 601 1.63 -15.42 -9.59
CA THR A 601 2.78 -15.57 -10.47
C THR A 601 2.37 -15.45 -11.95
N ALA A 602 3.33 -15.24 -12.85
CA ALA A 602 3.03 -15.21 -14.28
C ALA A 602 2.34 -16.51 -14.79
N PRO A 603 2.75 -17.74 -14.38
CA PRO A 603 2.03 -18.96 -14.77
C PRO A 603 0.62 -19.09 -14.22
N GLU A 604 0.38 -18.63 -12.99
CA GLU A 604 -0.95 -18.60 -12.37
C GLU A 604 -1.88 -17.63 -13.11
N MET A 605 -1.39 -16.42 -13.43
CA MET A 605 -2.13 -15.45 -14.24
C MET A 605 -2.47 -16.02 -15.62
N THR A 606 -1.51 -16.68 -16.30
CA THR A 606 -1.75 -17.32 -17.60
C THR A 606 -2.83 -18.40 -17.52
N ALA A 607 -2.74 -19.31 -16.55
CA ALA A 607 -3.72 -20.38 -16.36
C ALA A 607 -5.12 -19.81 -16.12
N LEU A 608 -5.26 -18.80 -15.25
CA LEU A 608 -6.53 -18.12 -14.97
C LEU A 608 -7.16 -17.53 -16.24
N VAL A 609 -6.40 -16.75 -17.02
CA VAL A 609 -6.96 -16.13 -18.23
C VAL A 609 -7.45 -17.20 -19.21
N GLY A 610 -6.63 -18.22 -19.49
CA GLY A 610 -7.03 -19.30 -20.40
C GLY A 610 -8.29 -20.02 -19.93
N GLY A 611 -8.36 -20.37 -18.64
CA GLY A 611 -9.50 -21.10 -18.09
C GLY A 611 -10.77 -20.28 -18.06
N LEU A 612 -10.70 -19.02 -17.62
CA LEU A 612 -11.84 -18.10 -17.63
C LEU A 612 -12.39 -17.91 -19.05
N ARG A 613 -11.54 -17.79 -20.07
CA ARG A 613 -11.99 -17.74 -21.47
C ARG A 613 -12.70 -19.02 -21.91
N THR A 614 -12.15 -20.19 -21.57
CA THR A 614 -12.82 -21.47 -21.91
C THR A 614 -14.16 -21.65 -21.19
N LEU A 615 -14.31 -21.08 -20.00
CA LEU A 615 -15.56 -21.09 -19.23
C LEU A 615 -16.53 -19.96 -19.64
N GLY A 616 -16.26 -19.26 -20.75
CA GLY A 616 -17.13 -18.22 -21.29
C GLY A 616 -17.07 -16.87 -20.56
N VAL A 617 -16.09 -16.67 -19.67
CA VAL A 617 -15.96 -15.43 -18.90
C VAL A 617 -15.27 -14.35 -19.75
N SER A 618 -16.10 -13.41 -20.20
CA SER A 618 -15.70 -12.20 -20.92
C SER A 618 -16.83 -11.16 -20.84
N SER A 619 -16.50 -9.88 -20.98
CA SER A 619 -17.48 -8.79 -21.06
C SER A 619 -18.19 -8.76 -22.40
N ASP A 620 -17.56 -9.32 -23.45
CA ASP A 620 -18.09 -9.43 -24.81
C ASP A 620 -17.56 -10.68 -25.53
N ASP A 621 -17.65 -10.71 -26.86
CA ASP A 621 -17.26 -11.84 -27.71
C ASP A 621 -15.74 -12.05 -27.84
N ARG A 622 -14.90 -11.13 -27.33
CA ARG A 622 -13.44 -11.23 -27.45
C ARG A 622 -12.86 -12.31 -26.53
N GLY A 623 -11.86 -13.03 -27.04
CA GLY A 623 -11.14 -14.09 -26.33
C GLY A 623 -11.91 -15.40 -26.20
N LEU A 624 -13.20 -15.43 -26.54
CA LEU A 624 -14.04 -16.61 -26.52
C LEU A 624 -13.89 -17.38 -27.83
N PHE A 625 -12.87 -18.24 -27.90
CA PHE A 625 -12.50 -18.93 -29.14
C PHE A 625 -13.28 -20.23 -29.43
N SER A 626 -14.08 -20.68 -28.46
CA SER A 626 -14.97 -21.84 -28.55
C SER A 626 -16.41 -21.39 -28.26
N SER A 627 -17.38 -22.03 -28.91
CA SER A 627 -18.80 -21.89 -28.55
C SER A 627 -19.23 -22.84 -27.44
N ASP A 628 -18.42 -23.86 -27.14
CA ASP A 628 -18.61 -24.74 -25.99
C ASP A 628 -17.85 -24.17 -24.78
N ASN A 629 -18.61 -23.66 -23.82
CA ASN A 629 -18.13 -23.12 -22.55
C ASN A 629 -18.47 -24.04 -21.36
N SER A 630 -18.88 -25.28 -21.63
CA SER A 630 -19.26 -26.25 -20.62
C SER A 630 -18.10 -27.11 -20.10
N ASN A 631 -16.92 -27.00 -20.73
CA ASN A 631 -15.73 -27.80 -20.42
C ASN A 631 -14.52 -26.90 -20.13
N LEU A 632 -13.82 -27.16 -19.03
CA LEU A 632 -12.54 -26.53 -18.72
C LEU A 632 -11.46 -27.22 -19.56
N SER A 633 -10.97 -26.54 -20.59
CA SER A 633 -9.96 -27.06 -21.51
C SER A 633 -8.82 -26.07 -21.71
N ASN A 634 -7.69 -26.55 -22.23
CA ASN A 634 -6.57 -25.69 -22.60
C ASN A 634 -6.76 -25.03 -23.97
N ASP A 635 -7.92 -25.17 -24.63
CA ASP A 635 -8.15 -24.80 -26.04
C ASP A 635 -7.88 -23.34 -26.37
N PHE A 636 -7.94 -22.44 -25.39
CA PHE A 636 -7.55 -21.05 -25.57
C PHE A 636 -6.13 -20.91 -26.14
N PHE A 637 -5.16 -21.67 -25.63
CA PHE A 637 -3.74 -21.52 -25.99
C PHE A 637 -3.35 -22.08 -27.36
N PRO A 638 -3.64 -23.36 -27.72
CA PRO A 638 -3.33 -23.86 -29.06
C PRO A 638 -4.08 -23.06 -30.12
N THR A 639 -5.28 -22.57 -29.81
CA THR A 639 -6.06 -21.71 -30.71
C THR A 639 -5.46 -20.32 -30.87
N LEU A 640 -4.96 -19.71 -29.81
CA LEU A 640 -4.25 -18.42 -29.85
C LEU A 640 -2.97 -18.51 -30.69
N LEU A 641 -2.27 -19.63 -30.58
CA LEU A 641 -0.96 -19.87 -31.19
C LEU A 641 -1.05 -20.50 -32.59
N ASP A 642 -2.25 -20.76 -33.11
CA ASP A 642 -2.46 -21.34 -34.43
C ASP A 642 -1.91 -20.44 -35.54
N MET A 643 -0.94 -20.95 -36.28
CA MET A 643 -0.26 -20.24 -37.35
C MET A 643 -1.10 -20.12 -38.63
N SER A 644 -2.22 -20.84 -38.75
CA SER A 644 -3.22 -20.61 -39.81
C SER A 644 -3.88 -19.23 -39.68
N VAL A 645 -3.85 -18.65 -38.48
CA VAL A 645 -4.45 -17.36 -38.14
C VAL A 645 -3.44 -16.22 -38.29
N LYS A 646 -3.92 -15.09 -38.80
CA LYS A 646 -3.21 -13.80 -38.78
C LYS A 646 -4.05 -12.78 -38.01
N TRP A 647 -3.46 -12.20 -36.96
CA TRP A 647 -4.10 -11.15 -36.16
C TRP A 647 -3.99 -9.78 -36.84
N LYS A 648 -5.10 -9.04 -36.87
CA LYS A 648 -5.18 -7.67 -37.43
C LYS A 648 -5.88 -6.74 -36.43
N PRO A 649 -5.30 -5.57 -36.09
CA PRO A 649 -5.96 -4.61 -35.20
C PRO A 649 -7.22 -4.04 -35.85
N THR A 650 -8.26 -3.89 -35.04
CA THR A 650 -9.53 -3.21 -35.38
C THR A 650 -9.82 -2.02 -34.46
N GLY A 651 -9.01 -1.82 -33.41
CA GLY A 651 -9.05 -0.69 -32.50
C GLY A 651 -7.86 -0.68 -31.54
N SER A 652 -7.90 0.15 -30.49
CA SER A 652 -6.86 0.22 -29.45
C SER A 652 -6.74 -1.09 -28.66
N ASN A 653 -7.88 -1.70 -28.31
CA ASN A 653 -8.00 -2.93 -27.54
C ASN A 653 -8.80 -4.03 -28.26
N SER A 654 -8.73 -4.09 -29.60
CA SER A 654 -9.51 -5.05 -30.38
C SER A 654 -8.77 -5.53 -31.63
N TYR A 655 -8.88 -6.83 -31.89
CA TYR A 655 -8.20 -7.53 -32.98
C TYR A 655 -9.11 -8.59 -33.57
N ASP A 656 -9.03 -8.75 -34.89
CA ASP A 656 -9.62 -9.89 -35.61
C ASP A 656 -8.53 -10.92 -35.90
N GLY A 657 -8.82 -12.19 -35.62
CA GLY A 657 -8.06 -13.35 -36.06
C GLY A 657 -8.59 -13.84 -37.40
N ILE A 658 -7.79 -13.66 -38.46
CA ILE A 658 -8.20 -13.90 -39.84
C ILE A 658 -7.53 -15.19 -40.35
N ASP A 659 -8.29 -16.06 -41.01
CA ASP A 659 -7.73 -17.20 -41.73
C ASP A 659 -6.78 -16.71 -42.83
N ARG A 660 -5.53 -17.18 -42.85
CA ARG A 660 -4.52 -16.70 -43.80
C ARG A 660 -4.83 -17.03 -45.26
N THR A 661 -5.67 -18.04 -45.51
CA THR A 661 -5.96 -18.58 -46.84
C THR A 661 -7.27 -18.02 -47.39
N SER A 662 -8.37 -18.12 -46.64
CA SER A 662 -9.69 -17.63 -47.05
C SER A 662 -9.86 -16.13 -46.81
N GLY A 663 -9.16 -15.56 -45.82
CA GLY A 663 -9.36 -14.18 -45.38
C GLY A 663 -10.59 -13.98 -44.50
N GLU A 664 -11.26 -15.06 -44.07
CA GLU A 664 -12.43 -14.99 -43.18
C GLU A 664 -12.03 -14.63 -41.75
N VAL A 665 -12.88 -13.84 -41.07
CA VAL A 665 -12.72 -13.55 -39.64
C VAL A 665 -13.18 -14.77 -38.85
N LEU A 666 -12.25 -15.42 -38.17
CA LEU A 666 -12.51 -16.64 -37.40
C LEU A 666 -12.86 -16.35 -35.94
N ARG A 667 -12.23 -15.33 -35.36
CA ARG A 667 -12.30 -15.03 -33.92
C ARG A 667 -11.87 -13.60 -33.62
N ARG A 668 -12.18 -13.12 -32.42
CA ARG A 668 -11.82 -11.76 -31.96
C ARG A 668 -11.11 -11.82 -30.62
N ALA A 669 -10.22 -10.85 -30.38
CA ALA A 669 -9.40 -10.80 -29.18
C ALA A 669 -9.17 -9.36 -28.72
N SER A 670 -8.86 -9.20 -27.45
CA SER A 670 -8.35 -7.97 -26.85
C SER A 670 -6.82 -8.03 -26.70
N ARG A 671 -6.23 -6.97 -26.14
CA ARG A 671 -4.80 -6.98 -25.77
C ARG A 671 -4.52 -7.96 -24.63
N THR A 672 -5.43 -8.10 -23.67
CA THR A 672 -5.29 -9.03 -22.54
C THR A 672 -5.33 -10.48 -23.00
N ASP A 673 -5.92 -10.77 -24.17
CA ASP A 673 -5.82 -12.09 -24.79
C ASP A 673 -4.50 -12.25 -25.58
N LEU A 674 -4.18 -11.28 -26.47
CA LEU A 674 -3.04 -11.40 -27.39
C LEU A 674 -1.66 -11.25 -26.73
N VAL A 675 -1.58 -10.65 -25.54
CA VAL A 675 -0.30 -10.49 -24.82
C VAL A 675 0.37 -11.84 -24.55
N PHE A 676 -0.41 -12.90 -24.33
CA PHE A 676 0.07 -14.27 -24.14
C PHE A 676 0.61 -14.93 -25.43
N GLY A 677 0.31 -14.38 -26.60
CA GLY A 677 0.92 -14.79 -27.87
C GLY A 677 2.12 -13.94 -28.30
N SER A 678 2.39 -12.84 -27.58
CA SER A 678 3.27 -11.74 -27.98
C SER A 678 4.48 -11.55 -27.07
N ASN A 679 4.27 -11.37 -25.76
CA ASN A 679 5.38 -11.24 -24.80
C ASN A 679 6.14 -12.57 -24.73
N SER A 680 7.47 -12.55 -24.84
CA SER A 680 8.27 -13.77 -24.95
C SER A 680 8.16 -14.70 -23.74
N GLN A 681 8.01 -14.16 -22.53
CA GLN A 681 7.87 -14.97 -21.30
C GLN A 681 6.46 -15.54 -21.19
N LEU A 682 5.42 -14.72 -21.38
CA LEU A 682 4.03 -15.19 -21.35
C LEU A 682 3.75 -16.19 -22.47
N ARG A 683 4.34 -15.99 -23.65
CA ARG A 683 4.24 -16.93 -24.77
C ARG A 683 4.89 -18.27 -24.44
N ALA A 684 6.07 -18.28 -23.82
CA ALA A 684 6.70 -19.53 -23.40
C ALA A 684 5.82 -20.31 -22.41
N ILE A 685 5.10 -19.62 -21.52
CA ILE A 685 4.15 -20.25 -20.60
C ILE A 685 2.90 -20.74 -21.35
N ALA A 686 2.36 -19.93 -22.27
CA ALA A 686 1.22 -20.32 -23.11
C ALA A 686 1.55 -21.56 -23.97
N GLU A 687 2.78 -21.67 -24.47
CA GLU A 687 3.26 -22.84 -25.20
C GLU A 687 3.26 -24.11 -24.34
N VAL A 688 3.55 -24.03 -23.04
CA VAL A 688 3.39 -25.18 -22.13
C VAL A 688 1.94 -25.63 -22.09
N TYR A 689 1.00 -24.71 -21.85
CA TYR A 689 -0.42 -25.09 -21.80
C TYR A 689 -1.01 -25.45 -23.17
N ALA A 690 -0.37 -25.08 -24.27
CA ALA A 690 -0.79 -25.46 -25.62
C ALA A 690 -0.32 -26.86 -26.06
N GLN A 691 0.55 -27.53 -25.30
CA GLN A 691 1.04 -28.87 -25.64
C GLN A 691 -0.06 -29.93 -25.53
N ASP A 692 -0.02 -30.91 -26.43
CA ASP A 692 -0.99 -32.03 -26.49
C ASP A 692 -1.00 -32.90 -25.21
N ASP A 693 0.09 -32.92 -24.44
CA ASP A 693 0.24 -33.70 -23.21
C ASP A 693 -0.06 -32.93 -21.91
N ASN A 694 -0.43 -31.64 -22.00
CA ASN A 694 -0.62 -30.77 -20.84
C ASN A 694 -2.07 -30.41 -20.50
N ALA A 695 -3.07 -31.03 -21.13
CA ALA A 695 -4.48 -30.75 -20.83
C ALA A 695 -4.84 -30.95 -19.33
N GLU A 696 -4.41 -32.06 -18.73
CA GLU A 696 -4.67 -32.34 -17.31
C GLU A 696 -3.84 -31.46 -16.36
N LYS A 697 -2.61 -31.10 -16.77
CA LYS A 697 -1.79 -30.13 -16.06
C LYS A 697 -2.49 -28.77 -16.01
N PHE A 698 -2.99 -28.30 -17.15
CA PHE A 698 -3.71 -27.02 -17.24
C PHE A 698 -4.92 -26.98 -16.30
N LYS A 699 -5.77 -28.03 -16.30
CA LYS A 699 -6.92 -28.10 -15.37
C LYS A 699 -6.48 -28.05 -13.91
N SER A 700 -5.45 -28.82 -13.56
CA SER A 700 -4.90 -28.86 -12.20
C SER A 700 -4.36 -27.50 -11.76
N ASP A 701 -3.59 -26.85 -12.63
CA ASP A 701 -3.00 -25.54 -12.36
C ASP A 701 -4.10 -24.47 -12.26
N PHE A 702 -5.12 -24.49 -13.14
CA PHE A 702 -6.28 -23.61 -13.08
C PHE A 702 -7.06 -23.78 -11.76
N ILE A 703 -7.34 -25.01 -11.35
CA ILE A 703 -8.05 -25.29 -10.09
C ILE A 703 -7.23 -24.83 -8.89
N SER A 704 -5.91 -25.03 -8.91
CA SER A 704 -5.01 -24.57 -7.86
C SER A 704 -5.05 -23.06 -7.69
N VAL A 705 -4.91 -22.30 -8.79
CA VAL A 705 -4.96 -20.83 -8.73
C VAL A 705 -6.37 -20.30 -8.46
N TRP A 706 -7.42 -20.95 -8.97
CA TRP A 706 -8.81 -20.64 -8.62
C TRP A 706 -9.03 -20.75 -7.11
N THR A 707 -8.59 -21.87 -6.52
CA THR A 707 -8.68 -22.12 -5.08
C THR A 707 -7.88 -21.09 -4.28
N LYS A 708 -6.70 -20.68 -4.77
CA LYS A 708 -5.89 -19.61 -4.17
C LYS A 708 -6.66 -18.29 -4.12
N VAL A 709 -7.22 -17.84 -5.25
CA VAL A 709 -7.96 -16.55 -5.32
C VAL A 709 -9.24 -16.59 -4.49
N MET A 710 -10.00 -17.68 -4.52
CA MET A 710 -11.23 -17.82 -3.72
C MET A 710 -10.98 -17.78 -2.21
N ASN A 711 -9.77 -18.10 -1.76
CA ASN A 711 -9.39 -18.12 -0.34
C ASN A 711 -8.42 -16.99 0.04
N ALA A 712 -8.18 -16.00 -0.83
CA ALA A 712 -7.18 -14.95 -0.60
C ALA A 712 -7.47 -14.09 0.65
N ASP A 713 -8.73 -13.98 1.06
CA ASP A 713 -9.19 -13.24 2.24
C ASP A 713 -9.54 -14.13 3.45
N ARG A 714 -9.24 -15.44 3.37
CA ARG A 714 -9.52 -16.42 4.43
C ARG A 714 -8.41 -16.47 5.47
N PHE A 715 -8.14 -15.31 6.08
CA PHE A 715 -7.13 -15.16 7.13
C PHE A 715 -7.44 -15.93 8.41
N ASP A 716 -8.69 -16.37 8.59
CA ASP A 716 -9.13 -17.27 9.65
C ASP A 716 -8.57 -18.69 9.52
N LEU A 717 -8.05 -19.07 8.34
CA LEU A 717 -7.46 -20.38 8.06
C LEU A 717 -5.92 -20.39 8.20
N ALA A 718 -5.28 -19.23 8.38
CA ALA A 718 -3.83 -19.02 8.22
C ALA A 718 -2.99 -19.18 9.50
#